data_AF-A0A1M6GHJ8-F1
#
_entry.id   AF-A0A1M6GHJ8-F1
#
_cell.length_a   1.000
_cell.length_b   1.000
_cell.length_c   1.000
_cell.angle_alpha   90.00
_cell.angle_beta   90.00
_cell.angle_gamma   90.00
#
_symmetry.space_group_name_H-M   'P 1'
#
loop_
_entity.id
_entity.type
_entity.pdbx_description
1 polymer ?
#
loop_
_entity_poly.entity_id
_entity_poly.type
_entity_poly.pdbx_seq_one_letter_code
_entity_poly.pdbx_strand_id
1 'polypeptide(L)'
;MKSKILFGIMALVIGVLVTGCSDDDYAINATPLLTDSSVVTGSADVTATSATLHGTVSGLENQSASAYVTGFNYGAAVDDLTERIVATGGDEFAATVTGSVNQTIYYQAYVTLQGKVTYKGVVKSLVLTNARATTGDATQVGANKATLAGSLADFPTDAESGIMVSGIAGTENVRAGVRIATDAKGSYTVNVEGLLPNTTYYYVAYLDLGAGVVYGEEKSFTTTAHVFDLDNDLVDLGLSTKWAKYNVGATSETEIGGLFGFGDMTGFNTSIDPAHYASADIYKTVNDIANKAFGGKVTMPTIAEFEELFALCTKEWVEVEGVAGYKFTGPNGNSIFMPAAGSRTQGTVTGAGMEGYYLSGSINASDGQFAMSYHFNSAADTRTTTPVYQALAIRPVSAAKNVPFVKDLLYQTWEIDLKSDGSYLIFPGPTYFYGMDDSWRTVSNGEPVLGDSWCWAADFAGNSWAVGGSADNCRGTMTFSKEEDGTNKVVVSQVTAEGTFVESEGTFTINEEDKTLTLDVDILAPANFVPDFVNDKKTNIKILSLTESAMQLAVVRTDPTQGAAQLSVNYIPQLNKYGFTAKLTCYGGGDAPDGWNSAVTTIPAGDAGVGTYTITFNAEAPRTFGQVYVLDIEGYATAYPNALVRIDAIKADGKEVKFDAGKFFYGNIEGGGNYRVELANIWGCGHNDGWNGLKDTPFQEGGGETTEETALAFESTFEVTFTIVSISSNGAGVYTPNLVTVNPSWTSDWGFNQGATFEVKYENFQYILDAPQFDIKYEATDYAAGSIMTFIEVADLYGFFPGAHATLDNLYLDGTEVTFDATKVLDANESPKYRLELWNCYGATKTGGCAFGTPDGDVIKELGFSSSMEVKFTFHNLFAVPQW
;
A
#
# COMPACT_ATOMS: atom_id res chain seq x y z
N MET A 1 -0.17 -10.20 49.00
CA MET A 1 -0.80 -11.16 49.94
C MET A 1 -2.23 -11.43 49.48
N LYS A 2 -2.54 -12.70 49.23
CA LYS A 2 -3.84 -13.42 49.34
C LYS A 2 -5.12 -12.71 48.84
N SER A 3 -5.65 -13.12 47.68
CA SER A 3 -6.65 -14.20 47.48
C SER A 3 -8.08 -13.76 47.89
N LYS A 4 -8.92 -13.39 46.91
CA LYS A 4 -9.97 -14.23 46.27
C LYS A 4 -11.05 -14.73 47.25
N ILE A 5 -12.29 -14.31 47.02
CA ILE A 5 -13.53 -15.11 46.83
C ILE A 5 -14.73 -14.15 46.83
N LEU A 6 -15.40 -13.99 45.68
CA LEU A 6 -16.80 -13.52 45.54
C LEU A 6 -17.45 -14.46 44.50
N PHE A 7 -18.48 -15.25 44.88
CA PHE A 7 -19.92 -14.93 44.77
C PHE A 7 -20.32 -14.49 43.35
N GLY A 8 -21.24 -15.12 42.61
CA GLY A 8 -22.40 -15.92 43.01
C GLY A 8 -23.69 -15.19 42.58
N ILE A 9 -24.31 -15.67 41.48
CA ILE A 9 -25.76 -15.75 41.22
C ILE A 9 -26.58 -14.46 40.91
N MET A 10 -27.22 -14.51 39.73
CA MET A 10 -28.52 -13.93 39.26
C MET A 10 -28.76 -12.42 39.05
N ALA A 11 -29.22 -12.11 37.82
CA ALA A 11 -30.41 -11.30 37.47
C ALA A 11 -30.84 -11.71 36.03
N LEU A 12 -31.99 -12.31 35.67
CA LEU A 12 -33.43 -12.21 36.02
C LEU A 12 -34.26 -11.21 35.15
N VAL A 13 -34.84 -11.74 34.05
CA VAL A 13 -36.29 -11.67 33.64
C VAL A 13 -36.73 -10.40 32.85
N ILE A 14 -37.46 -10.49 31.71
CA ILE A 14 -38.92 -10.70 31.45
C ILE A 14 -39.07 -10.84 29.90
N GLY A 15 -39.80 -11.80 29.32
CA GLY A 15 -41.26 -11.79 29.29
C GLY A 15 -41.97 -13.06 28.79
N VAL A 16 -42.73 -13.60 29.75
CA VAL A 16 -43.97 -14.39 29.76
C VAL A 16 -44.83 -14.36 28.47
N LEU A 17 -45.31 -15.54 28.03
CA LEU A 17 -46.75 -15.92 27.99
C LEU A 17 -46.96 -17.45 27.77
N VAL A 18 -47.33 -18.15 28.86
CA VAL A 18 -48.40 -19.16 29.03
C VAL A 18 -48.27 -20.62 28.48
N THR A 19 -48.10 -21.52 29.46
CA THR A 19 -48.63 -22.91 29.64
C THR A 19 -48.07 -24.10 28.88
N GLY A 20 -47.58 -25.06 29.68
CA GLY A 20 -47.60 -26.50 29.39
C GLY A 20 -46.58 -27.26 30.23
N CYS A 21 -46.93 -27.68 31.45
CA CYS A 21 -46.06 -28.55 32.25
C CYS A 21 -45.88 -29.92 31.58
N SER A 22 -44.65 -30.28 31.27
CA SER A 22 -44.16 -31.66 31.31
C SER A 22 -42.69 -31.62 31.69
N ASP A 23 -42.33 -32.34 32.75
CA ASP A 23 -40.95 -32.65 33.15
C ASP A 23 -40.12 -33.05 31.93
N ASP A 24 -39.14 -32.20 31.57
CA ASP A 24 -37.86 -32.52 30.90
C ASP A 24 -37.32 -31.25 30.22
N ASP A 25 -36.96 -30.22 31.00
CA ASP A 25 -36.21 -29.08 30.46
C ASP A 25 -34.74 -29.47 30.26
N TYR A 26 -34.45 -30.21 29.19
CA TYR A 26 -33.11 -30.22 28.61
C TYR A 26 -32.93 -28.87 27.92
N ALA A 27 -32.09 -28.00 28.48
CA ALA A 27 -31.52 -26.90 27.71
C ALA A 27 -30.75 -27.51 26.53
N ILE A 28 -31.35 -27.51 25.33
CA ILE A 28 -30.67 -27.90 24.11
C ILE A 28 -29.60 -26.84 23.89
N ASN A 29 -28.36 -27.19 24.18
CA ASN A 29 -27.22 -26.41 23.72
C ASN A 29 -27.24 -26.53 22.19
N ALA A 30 -27.58 -25.43 21.50
CA ALA A 30 -27.67 -25.37 20.04
C ALA A 30 -26.30 -25.55 19.35
N THR A 31 -25.22 -25.55 20.13
CA THR A 31 -23.86 -25.83 19.65
C THR A 31 -23.47 -27.24 20.07
N PRO A 32 -23.23 -28.17 19.14
CA PRO A 32 -22.82 -29.52 19.47
C PRO A 32 -21.45 -29.50 20.17
N LEU A 33 -21.32 -30.25 21.27
CA LEU A 33 -20.07 -30.33 22.06
C LEU A 33 -18.91 -30.89 21.24
N LEU A 34 -19.19 -31.87 20.39
CA LEU A 34 -18.24 -32.48 19.46
C LEU A 34 -18.81 -32.45 18.05
N THR A 35 -17.92 -32.47 17.08
CA THR A 35 -18.19 -32.71 15.66
C THR A 35 -17.46 -33.97 15.22
N ASP A 36 -17.75 -34.51 14.04
CA ASP A 36 -16.98 -35.66 13.53
C ASP A 36 -15.48 -35.33 13.34
N SER A 37 -15.15 -34.06 13.09
CA SER A 37 -13.77 -33.54 13.08
C SER A 37 -13.11 -33.46 14.46
N SER A 38 -13.87 -33.62 15.55
CA SER A 38 -13.33 -33.58 16.91
C SER A 38 -12.58 -34.85 17.30
N VAL A 39 -12.75 -35.97 16.59
CA VAL A 39 -12.09 -37.25 16.90
C VAL A 39 -11.07 -37.61 15.82
N VAL A 40 -9.81 -37.80 16.22
CA VAL A 40 -8.72 -38.16 15.30
C VAL A 40 -8.26 -39.58 15.57
N THR A 41 -8.30 -40.43 14.54
CA THR A 41 -7.62 -41.74 14.58
C THR A 41 -6.12 -41.51 14.36
N GLY A 42 -5.32 -41.73 15.40
CA GLY A 42 -3.87 -41.55 15.41
C GLY A 42 -3.10 -42.73 14.80
N SER A 43 -1.78 -42.68 14.88
CA SER A 43 -0.87 -43.74 14.43
C SER A 43 -0.94 -45.00 15.31
N ALA A 44 -0.18 -46.04 14.95
CA ALA A 44 -0.10 -47.27 15.73
C ALA A 44 1.34 -47.74 15.89
N ASP A 45 1.67 -48.26 17.07
CA ASP A 45 2.96 -48.91 17.35
C ASP A 45 2.81 -50.41 17.21
N VAL A 46 3.46 -50.99 16.19
CA VAL A 46 3.27 -52.41 15.84
C VAL A 46 4.42 -53.29 16.33
N THR A 47 4.05 -54.52 16.70
CA THR A 47 4.95 -55.65 16.89
C THR A 47 4.48 -56.81 16.00
N ALA A 48 5.16 -57.95 16.08
CA ALA A 48 4.76 -59.15 15.34
C ALA A 48 3.40 -59.72 15.76
N THR A 49 2.92 -59.39 16.96
CA THR A 49 1.71 -60.01 17.54
C THR A 49 0.74 -59.02 18.18
N SER A 50 1.05 -57.73 18.21
CA SER A 50 0.18 -56.71 18.79
C SER A 50 0.43 -55.34 18.18
N ALA A 51 -0.58 -54.47 18.25
CA ALA A 51 -0.45 -53.06 17.92
C ALA A 51 -1.08 -52.19 19.00
N THR A 52 -0.38 -51.15 19.44
CA THR A 52 -0.94 -50.10 20.29
C THR A 52 -1.46 -48.98 19.39
N LEU A 53 -2.78 -48.80 19.39
CA LEU A 53 -3.50 -47.79 18.60
C LEU A 53 -3.59 -46.50 19.40
N HIS A 54 -3.34 -45.35 18.75
CA HIS A 54 -3.44 -44.02 19.35
C HIS A 54 -4.60 -43.23 18.76
N GLY A 55 -5.20 -42.35 19.57
CA GLY A 55 -6.31 -41.51 19.16
C GLY A 55 -6.40 -40.27 20.04
N THR A 56 -6.95 -39.20 19.47
CA THR A 56 -7.15 -37.94 20.19
C THR A 56 -8.56 -37.39 19.98
N VAL A 57 -9.00 -36.54 20.90
CA VAL A 57 -10.28 -35.84 20.83
C VAL A 57 -10.16 -34.43 21.39
N SER A 58 -10.67 -33.43 20.66
CA SER A 58 -10.79 -32.03 21.09
C SER A 58 -12.22 -31.72 21.56
N GLY A 59 -12.41 -30.80 22.51
CA GLY A 59 -13.75 -30.40 22.98
C GLY A 59 -14.28 -31.16 24.21
N LEU A 60 -13.46 -32.01 24.83
CA LEU A 60 -13.80 -32.67 26.10
C LEU A 60 -13.37 -31.86 27.33
N GLU A 61 -12.90 -30.62 27.15
CA GLU A 61 -12.38 -29.81 28.25
C GLU A 61 -13.51 -29.58 29.29
N ASN A 62 -13.21 -29.90 30.55
CA ASN A 62 -14.14 -29.82 31.69
C ASN A 62 -15.26 -30.89 31.74
N GLN A 63 -15.23 -31.92 30.87
CA GLN A 63 -16.13 -33.06 30.99
C GLN A 63 -15.62 -34.08 32.02
N SER A 64 -16.53 -34.66 32.81
CA SER A 64 -16.18 -35.77 33.71
C SER A 64 -15.76 -37.00 32.88
N ALA A 65 -14.74 -37.73 33.33
CA ALA A 65 -14.32 -39.00 32.72
C ALA A 65 -15.45 -40.06 32.69
N SER A 66 -16.49 -39.91 33.52
CA SER A 66 -17.69 -40.76 33.49
C SER A 66 -18.71 -40.36 32.42
N ALA A 67 -18.55 -39.19 31.78
CA ALA A 67 -19.48 -38.64 30.80
C ALA A 67 -19.19 -39.09 29.37
N TYR A 68 -18.07 -39.78 29.13
CA TYR A 68 -17.67 -40.25 27.81
C TYR A 68 -16.91 -41.58 27.88
N VAL A 69 -16.83 -42.27 26.75
CA VAL A 69 -16.01 -43.47 26.55
C VAL A 69 -15.23 -43.32 25.25
N THR A 70 -13.90 -43.43 25.32
CA THR A 70 -13.00 -43.45 24.16
C THR A 70 -12.63 -44.89 23.80
N GLY A 71 -12.27 -45.13 22.54
CA GLY A 71 -11.84 -46.46 22.10
C GLY A 71 -11.67 -46.57 20.59
N PHE A 72 -11.53 -47.80 20.12
CA PHE A 72 -11.34 -48.11 18.70
C PHE A 72 -12.29 -49.20 18.24
N ASN A 73 -12.89 -49.01 17.07
CA ASN A 73 -13.47 -50.12 16.29
C ASN A 73 -12.36 -50.66 15.38
N TYR A 74 -12.25 -51.97 15.21
CA TYR A 74 -11.24 -52.57 14.34
C TYR A 74 -11.75 -53.85 13.65
N GLY A 75 -11.06 -54.27 12.58
CA GLY A 75 -11.47 -55.44 11.82
C GLY A 75 -10.56 -55.75 10.62
N ALA A 76 -11.02 -56.64 9.75
CA ALA A 76 -10.24 -57.19 8.65
C ALA A 76 -10.30 -56.38 7.35
N ALA A 77 -11.25 -55.45 7.23
CA ALA A 77 -11.41 -54.57 6.07
C ALA A 77 -11.88 -53.16 6.49
N VAL A 78 -11.71 -52.19 5.58
CA VAL A 78 -12.04 -50.78 5.81
C VAL A 78 -13.52 -50.54 6.13
N ASP A 79 -14.40 -51.37 5.57
CA ASP A 79 -15.86 -51.34 5.71
C ASP A 79 -16.40 -52.39 6.70
N ASP A 80 -15.51 -53.18 7.32
CA ASP A 80 -15.86 -54.32 8.21
C ASP A 80 -15.14 -54.23 9.58
N LEU A 81 -15.43 -53.16 10.33
CA LEU A 81 -14.90 -52.93 11.69
C LEU A 81 -15.82 -53.54 12.77
N THR A 82 -15.86 -54.88 12.81
CA THR A 82 -16.79 -55.64 13.68
C THR A 82 -16.35 -55.77 15.14
N GLU A 83 -15.08 -55.54 15.45
CA GLU A 83 -14.53 -55.61 16.80
C GLU A 83 -14.42 -54.23 17.44
N ARG A 84 -14.45 -54.17 18.78
CA ARG A 84 -14.39 -52.92 19.54
C ARG A 84 -13.55 -53.10 20.81
N ILE A 85 -12.67 -52.14 21.07
CA ILE A 85 -11.84 -52.08 22.28
C ILE A 85 -11.98 -50.71 22.95
N VAL A 86 -12.18 -50.70 24.27
CA VAL A 86 -12.19 -49.46 25.07
C VAL A 86 -10.76 -49.05 25.33
N ALA A 87 -10.46 -47.77 25.10
CA ALA A 87 -9.13 -47.21 25.32
C ALA A 87 -8.95 -46.70 26.75
N THR A 88 -7.69 -46.55 27.14
CA THR A 88 -7.31 -45.84 28.36
C THR A 88 -6.80 -44.46 27.99
N GLY A 89 -7.26 -43.42 28.69
CA GLY A 89 -6.86 -42.03 28.46
C GLY A 89 -8.05 -41.07 28.52
N GLY A 90 -7.79 -39.80 28.24
CA GLY A 90 -8.79 -38.74 28.15
C GLY A 90 -8.79 -38.17 26.73
N ASP A 91 -8.33 -36.93 26.60
CA ASP A 91 -8.20 -36.23 25.32
C ASP A 91 -7.19 -36.91 24.39
N GLU A 92 -6.16 -37.55 24.94
CA GLU A 92 -5.32 -38.54 24.27
C GLU A 92 -5.60 -39.92 24.87
N PHE A 93 -5.80 -40.92 24.02
CA PHE A 93 -6.14 -42.27 24.45
C PHE A 93 -5.51 -43.34 23.57
N ALA A 94 -5.27 -44.50 24.19
CA ALA A 94 -4.64 -45.64 23.51
C ALA A 94 -5.27 -46.98 23.92
N ALA A 95 -5.23 -47.94 22.99
CA ALA A 95 -5.65 -49.33 23.23
C ALA A 95 -4.73 -50.30 22.50
N THR A 96 -4.53 -51.50 23.05
CA THR A 96 -3.69 -52.53 22.39
C THR A 96 -4.54 -53.66 21.84
N VAL A 97 -4.39 -53.94 20.55
CA VAL A 97 -5.00 -55.07 19.85
C VAL A 97 -3.95 -56.17 19.61
N THR A 98 -4.37 -57.43 19.58
CA THR A 98 -3.48 -58.58 19.36
C THR A 98 -3.86 -59.34 18.10
N GLY A 99 -2.88 -59.92 17.42
CA GLY A 99 -3.08 -60.68 16.19
C GLY A 99 -1.89 -61.56 15.83
N SER A 100 -1.88 -62.04 14.59
CA SER A 100 -0.79 -62.85 14.03
C SER A 100 0.18 -62.01 13.20
N VAL A 101 1.44 -62.46 13.07
CA VAL A 101 2.42 -61.79 12.20
C VAL A 101 1.92 -61.73 10.75
N ASN A 102 2.17 -60.61 10.09
CA ASN A 102 1.69 -60.23 8.76
C ASN A 102 0.17 -60.03 8.64
N GLN A 103 -0.57 -60.01 9.76
CA GLN A 103 -1.99 -59.66 9.74
C GLN A 103 -2.17 -58.15 9.52
N THR A 104 -2.99 -57.79 8.54
CA THR A 104 -3.46 -56.41 8.35
C THR A 104 -4.70 -56.17 9.23
N ILE A 105 -4.72 -55.04 9.94
CA ILE A 105 -5.83 -54.63 10.81
C ILE A 105 -6.25 -53.21 10.39
N TYR A 106 -7.54 -53.03 10.16
CA TYR A 106 -8.15 -51.72 9.97
C TYR A 106 -8.74 -51.25 11.29
N TYR A 107 -8.59 -49.96 11.62
CA TYR A 107 -9.03 -49.42 12.90
C TYR A 107 -9.53 -47.97 12.79
N GLN A 108 -10.45 -47.59 13.68
CA GLN A 108 -11.08 -46.29 13.71
C GLN A 108 -11.32 -45.86 15.16
N ALA A 109 -10.81 -44.69 15.54
CA ALA A 109 -11.07 -44.10 16.85
C ALA A 109 -12.53 -43.67 16.98
N TYR A 110 -13.10 -43.82 18.18
CA TYR A 110 -14.43 -43.34 18.51
C TYR A 110 -14.44 -42.64 19.88
N VAL A 111 -15.40 -41.72 20.03
CA VAL A 111 -15.79 -41.16 21.33
C VAL A 111 -17.30 -41.25 21.46
N THR A 112 -17.78 -41.91 22.52
CA THR A 112 -19.20 -42.02 22.84
C THR A 112 -19.54 -41.14 24.03
N LEU A 113 -20.35 -40.09 23.83
CA LEU A 113 -20.84 -39.20 24.89
C LEU A 113 -22.08 -39.79 25.56
N GLN A 114 -22.04 -39.87 26.90
CA GLN A 114 -23.12 -40.35 27.78
C GLN A 114 -23.75 -41.69 27.35
N GLY A 115 -23.01 -42.53 26.60
CA GLY A 115 -23.53 -43.77 26.03
C GLY A 115 -24.56 -43.62 24.91
N LYS A 116 -24.80 -42.39 24.39
CA LYS A 116 -25.88 -42.10 23.43
C LYS A 116 -25.38 -41.72 22.05
N VAL A 117 -24.41 -40.81 21.95
CA VAL A 117 -23.94 -40.25 20.67
C VAL A 117 -22.49 -40.65 20.47
N THR A 118 -22.17 -41.20 19.29
CA THR A 118 -20.80 -41.64 18.96
C THR A 118 -20.26 -40.85 17.79
N TYR A 119 -19.14 -40.18 18.00
CA TYR A 119 -18.33 -39.52 16.98
C TYR A 119 -17.15 -40.42 16.62
N LYS A 120 -16.72 -40.36 15.36
CA LYS A 120 -15.73 -41.29 14.81
C LYS A 120 -14.69 -40.53 14.00
N GLY A 121 -13.42 -40.93 14.15
CA GLY A 121 -12.36 -40.47 13.27
C GLY A 121 -12.33 -41.21 11.94
N VAL A 122 -11.29 -40.98 11.15
CA VAL A 122 -11.05 -41.68 9.87
C VAL A 122 -10.58 -43.13 10.10
N VAL A 123 -10.87 -44.04 9.17
CA VAL A 123 -10.34 -45.41 9.23
C VAL A 123 -8.88 -45.42 8.79
N LYS A 124 -8.00 -46.05 9.57
CA LYS A 124 -6.59 -46.31 9.26
C LYS A 124 -6.30 -47.81 9.19
N SER A 125 -5.15 -48.17 8.65
CA SER A 125 -4.66 -49.56 8.57
C SER A 125 -3.27 -49.71 9.16
N LEU A 126 -2.97 -50.91 9.64
CA LEU A 126 -1.64 -51.33 10.05
C LEU A 126 -1.37 -52.79 9.65
N VAL A 127 -0.09 -53.18 9.65
CA VAL A 127 0.33 -54.58 9.52
C VAL A 127 1.19 -54.98 10.72
N LEU A 128 0.84 -56.09 11.37
CA LEU A 128 1.66 -56.68 12.43
C LEU A 128 2.91 -57.29 11.80
N THR A 129 4.11 -56.93 12.25
CA THR A 129 5.35 -57.27 11.53
C THR A 129 6.55 -57.43 12.46
N ASN A 130 7.55 -58.19 12.00
CA ASN A 130 8.87 -58.21 12.64
C ASN A 130 9.76 -57.03 12.22
N ALA A 131 9.38 -56.32 11.14
CA ALA A 131 10.13 -55.18 10.64
C ALA A 131 10.31 -54.12 11.72
N ARG A 132 11.50 -53.53 11.79
CA ARG A 132 11.83 -52.49 12.79
C ARG A 132 12.54 -51.33 12.12
N ALA A 133 12.19 -50.13 12.56
CA ALA A 133 12.98 -48.93 12.34
C ALA A 133 13.66 -48.54 13.66
N THR A 134 14.88 -48.01 13.59
CA THR A 134 15.61 -47.47 14.74
C THR A 134 16.12 -46.08 14.39
N THR A 135 15.82 -45.11 15.24
CA THR A 135 16.24 -43.71 15.07
C THR A 135 17.61 -43.51 15.71
N GLY A 136 18.60 -43.20 14.88
CA GLY A 136 19.95 -42.86 15.32
C GLY A 136 20.04 -41.41 15.83
N ASP A 137 21.21 -41.03 16.36
CA ASP A 137 21.42 -39.67 16.87
C ASP A 137 21.64 -38.66 15.74
N ALA A 138 21.29 -37.40 16.02
CA ALA A 138 21.60 -36.27 15.16
C ALA A 138 23.10 -35.93 15.27
N THR A 139 23.74 -35.71 14.13
CA THR A 139 25.15 -35.33 14.02
C THR A 139 25.28 -34.13 13.09
N GLN A 140 26.46 -33.49 13.05
CA GLN A 140 26.72 -32.32 12.20
C GLN A 140 25.65 -31.22 12.34
N VAL A 141 25.16 -31.04 13.58
CA VAL A 141 24.13 -30.04 13.89
C VAL A 141 24.76 -28.66 13.78
N GLY A 142 24.36 -27.91 12.76
CA GLY A 142 24.69 -26.51 12.54
C GLY A 142 23.52 -25.58 12.83
N ALA A 143 23.63 -24.34 12.38
CA ALA A 143 22.58 -23.34 12.59
C ALA A 143 21.34 -23.58 11.70
N ASN A 144 21.55 -24.17 10.53
CA ASN A 144 20.51 -24.37 9.53
C ASN A 144 20.44 -25.78 8.94
N LYS A 145 21.21 -26.73 9.48
CA LYS A 145 21.26 -28.10 8.99
C LYS A 145 21.63 -29.13 10.06
N ALA A 146 21.30 -30.38 9.81
CA ALA A 146 21.72 -31.53 10.60
C ALA A 146 21.75 -32.82 9.75
N THR A 147 22.58 -33.78 10.15
CA THR A 147 22.58 -35.14 9.60
C THR A 147 21.91 -36.09 10.58
N LEU A 148 20.84 -36.75 10.15
CA LEU A 148 20.05 -37.66 10.97
C LEU A 148 20.28 -39.11 10.53
N ALA A 149 20.47 -40.00 11.49
CA ALA A 149 20.77 -41.41 11.23
C ALA A 149 19.55 -42.32 11.47
N GLY A 150 19.46 -43.41 10.72
CA GLY A 150 18.45 -44.44 10.90
C GLY A 150 18.97 -45.82 10.52
N SER A 151 18.29 -46.86 11.00
CA SER A 151 18.55 -48.25 10.61
C SER A 151 17.27 -49.06 10.56
N LEU A 152 17.25 -50.06 9.68
CA LEU A 152 16.13 -50.96 9.50
C LEU A 152 16.53 -52.41 9.74
N ALA A 153 15.61 -53.22 10.26
CA ALA A 153 15.74 -54.66 10.38
C ALA A 153 14.47 -55.36 9.88
N ASP A 154 14.61 -56.57 9.32
CA ASP A 154 13.51 -57.42 8.86
C ASP A 154 12.52 -56.72 7.90
N PHE A 155 13.04 -55.84 7.04
CA PHE A 155 12.27 -55.01 6.10
C PHE A 155 12.25 -55.60 4.68
N PRO A 156 11.19 -55.37 3.89
CA PRO A 156 11.14 -55.78 2.50
C PRO A 156 11.96 -54.83 1.61
N THR A 157 12.54 -55.34 0.53
CA THR A 157 13.48 -54.60 -0.34
C THR A 157 12.87 -53.41 -1.10
N ASP A 158 11.54 -53.36 -1.20
CA ASP A 158 10.75 -52.36 -1.93
C ASP A 158 9.99 -51.39 -1.01
N ALA A 159 10.18 -51.46 0.31
CA ALA A 159 9.56 -50.50 1.22
C ALA A 159 10.19 -49.10 1.12
N GLU A 160 9.36 -48.07 1.30
CA GLU A 160 9.82 -46.69 1.45
C GLU A 160 10.33 -46.49 2.88
N SER A 161 11.44 -45.78 3.05
CA SER A 161 11.99 -45.49 4.36
C SER A 161 12.59 -44.10 4.43
N GLY A 162 12.86 -43.63 5.63
CA GLY A 162 13.49 -42.33 5.82
C GLY A 162 13.40 -41.83 7.24
N ILE A 163 13.43 -40.51 7.39
CA ILE A 163 13.24 -39.83 8.68
C ILE A 163 12.15 -38.78 8.51
N MET A 164 11.19 -38.79 9.41
CA MET A 164 10.20 -37.71 9.54
C MET A 164 10.72 -36.66 10.50
N VAL A 165 10.54 -35.38 10.16
CA VAL A 165 11.01 -34.25 10.95
C VAL A 165 9.87 -33.26 11.20
N SER A 166 9.75 -32.78 12.44
CA SER A 166 8.78 -31.79 12.87
C SER A 166 9.46 -30.71 13.72
N GLY A 167 9.00 -29.46 13.60
CA GLY A 167 9.36 -28.39 14.53
C GLY A 167 8.45 -28.31 15.77
N ILE A 168 7.46 -29.21 15.88
CA ILE A 168 6.52 -29.30 17.00
C ILE A 168 6.67 -30.66 17.68
N ALA A 169 6.78 -30.65 19.01
CA ALA A 169 6.88 -31.86 19.82
C ALA A 169 5.60 -32.71 19.78
N GLY A 170 5.72 -33.99 20.14
CA GLY A 170 4.60 -34.90 20.34
C GLY A 170 4.45 -35.89 19.19
N THR A 171 4.22 -37.15 19.55
CA THR A 171 4.30 -38.31 18.65
C THR A 171 3.54 -38.12 17.34
N GLU A 172 2.28 -37.67 17.38
CA GLU A 172 1.48 -37.50 16.16
C GLU A 172 1.97 -36.32 15.31
N ASN A 173 2.47 -35.24 15.92
CA ASN A 173 3.07 -34.11 15.19
C ASN A 173 4.37 -34.54 14.49
N VAL A 174 5.21 -35.32 15.17
CA VAL A 174 6.46 -35.85 14.59
C VAL A 174 6.19 -36.82 13.45
N ARG A 175 5.21 -37.70 13.61
CA ARG A 175 4.81 -38.69 12.58
C ARG A 175 4.03 -38.09 11.42
N ALA A 176 3.51 -36.87 11.57
CA ALA A 176 2.92 -36.05 10.49
C ALA A 176 3.94 -35.09 9.85
N GLY A 177 5.17 -35.06 10.34
CA GLY A 177 6.23 -34.17 9.86
C GLY A 177 6.69 -34.45 8.43
N VAL A 178 7.63 -33.65 7.96
CA VAL A 178 8.20 -33.77 6.60
C VAL A 178 8.97 -35.09 6.48
N ARG A 179 8.62 -35.92 5.50
CA ARG A 179 9.33 -37.16 5.17
C ARG A 179 10.58 -36.86 4.34
N ILE A 180 11.75 -37.15 4.91
CA ILE A 180 13.02 -37.13 4.19
C ILE A 180 13.34 -38.58 3.78
N ALA A 181 12.93 -38.95 2.57
CA ALA A 181 12.99 -40.32 2.06
C ALA A 181 14.42 -40.76 1.69
N THR A 182 14.68 -42.06 1.81
CA THR A 182 15.92 -42.73 1.40
C THR A 182 15.67 -44.20 1.08
N ASP A 183 16.62 -44.84 0.40
CA ASP A 183 16.54 -46.27 0.10
C ASP A 183 16.55 -47.11 1.38
N ALA A 184 15.67 -48.11 1.45
CA ALA A 184 15.61 -49.04 2.57
C ALA A 184 16.91 -49.86 2.69
N LYS A 185 17.63 -49.66 3.80
CA LYS A 185 18.91 -50.32 4.07
C LYS A 185 19.15 -50.47 5.57
N GLY A 186 20.01 -51.42 5.94
CA GLY A 186 20.33 -51.72 7.34
C GLY A 186 20.89 -50.53 8.15
N SER A 187 21.47 -49.53 7.49
CA SER A 187 21.88 -48.26 8.12
C SER A 187 21.96 -47.14 7.09
N TYR A 188 21.47 -45.96 7.42
CA TYR A 188 21.42 -44.80 6.54
C TYR A 188 21.55 -43.49 7.29
N THR A 189 21.84 -42.43 6.54
CA THR A 189 21.82 -41.05 7.00
C THR A 189 21.05 -40.19 6.00
N VAL A 190 20.35 -39.17 6.49
CA VAL A 190 19.73 -38.13 5.66
C VAL A 190 20.20 -36.76 6.15
N ASN A 191 20.36 -35.82 5.21
CA ASN A 191 20.66 -34.43 5.55
C ASN A 191 19.36 -33.64 5.56
N VAL A 192 19.20 -32.80 6.58
CA VAL A 192 18.08 -31.87 6.71
C VAL A 192 18.67 -30.47 6.67
N GLU A 193 18.15 -29.63 5.78
CA GLU A 193 18.60 -28.27 5.54
C GLU A 193 17.43 -27.29 5.70
N GLY A 194 17.69 -25.99 5.64
CA GLY A 194 16.67 -24.96 5.79
C GLY A 194 16.11 -24.84 7.22
N LEU A 195 16.84 -25.34 8.22
CA LEU A 195 16.46 -25.25 9.62
C LEU A 195 16.63 -23.82 10.14
N LEU A 196 15.84 -23.46 11.15
CA LEU A 196 16.02 -22.19 11.87
C LEU A 196 17.11 -22.31 12.93
N PRO A 197 17.89 -21.23 13.20
CA PRO A 197 18.87 -21.21 14.27
C PRO A 197 18.21 -21.29 15.65
N ASN A 198 18.95 -21.82 16.64
CA ASN A 198 18.50 -21.96 18.03
C ASN A 198 17.08 -22.55 18.19
N THR A 199 16.74 -23.54 17.35
CA THR A 199 15.40 -24.14 17.28
C THR A 199 15.50 -25.64 17.50
N THR A 200 14.60 -26.17 18.34
CA THR A 200 14.52 -27.60 18.63
C THR A 200 13.62 -28.29 17.61
N TYR A 201 14.14 -29.33 16.97
CA TYR A 201 13.43 -30.20 16.05
C TYR A 201 13.32 -31.61 16.61
N TYR A 202 12.25 -32.29 16.23
CA TYR A 202 11.90 -33.65 16.65
C TYR A 202 11.83 -34.55 15.42
N TYR A 203 12.31 -35.78 15.54
CA TYR A 203 12.43 -36.67 14.39
C TYR A 203 12.31 -38.15 14.78
N VAL A 204 11.88 -38.95 13.79
CA VAL A 204 11.71 -40.39 13.93
C VAL A 204 12.05 -41.11 12.61
N ALA A 205 12.78 -42.22 12.69
CA ALA A 205 12.96 -43.10 11.54
C ALA A 205 11.63 -43.80 11.21
N TYR A 206 11.31 -43.91 9.92
CA TYR A 206 10.10 -44.59 9.47
C TYR A 206 10.39 -45.65 8.41
N LEU A 207 9.52 -46.65 8.36
CA LEU A 207 9.45 -47.68 7.33
C LEU A 207 8.00 -47.86 6.90
N ASP A 208 7.68 -47.49 5.67
CA ASP A 208 6.35 -47.61 5.10
C ASP A 208 6.21 -48.95 4.37
N LEU A 209 5.27 -49.78 4.84
CA LEU A 209 5.01 -51.13 4.32
C LEU A 209 3.79 -51.15 3.38
N GLY A 210 3.24 -49.99 3.01
CA GLY A 210 2.04 -49.86 2.19
C GLY A 210 0.73 -50.14 2.93
N ALA A 211 0.72 -51.11 3.85
CA ALA A 211 -0.42 -51.40 4.74
C ALA A 211 -0.30 -50.75 6.14
N GLY A 212 0.69 -49.88 6.34
CA GLY A 212 1.00 -49.22 7.60
C GLY A 212 2.46 -48.80 7.69
N VAL A 213 2.78 -47.96 8.69
CA VAL A 213 4.14 -47.44 8.91
C VAL A 213 4.69 -47.94 10.23
N VAL A 214 5.93 -48.43 10.22
CA VAL A 214 6.70 -48.76 11.42
C VAL A 214 7.58 -47.57 11.77
N TYR A 215 7.58 -47.19 13.05
CA TYR A 215 8.33 -46.04 13.56
C TYR A 215 9.44 -46.49 14.52
N GLY A 216 10.56 -45.77 14.49
CA GLY A 216 11.61 -45.86 15.50
C GLY A 216 11.28 -45.06 16.76
N GLU A 217 12.30 -44.84 17.59
CA GLU A 217 12.22 -43.97 18.77
C GLU A 217 12.15 -42.49 18.35
N GLU A 218 11.31 -41.69 19.01
CA GLU A 218 11.31 -40.24 18.82
C GLU A 218 12.55 -39.64 19.49
N LYS A 219 13.28 -38.81 18.73
CA LYS A 219 14.44 -38.06 19.23
C LYS A 219 14.29 -36.59 18.90
N SER A 220 15.13 -35.76 19.53
CA SER A 220 15.20 -34.34 19.23
C SER A 220 16.64 -33.84 19.21
N PHE A 221 16.83 -32.68 18.58
CA PHE A 221 18.09 -31.93 18.60
C PHE A 221 17.79 -30.44 18.52
N THR A 222 18.72 -29.60 18.95
CA THR A 222 18.62 -28.13 18.87
C THR A 222 19.71 -27.61 17.97
N THR A 223 19.35 -26.83 16.94
CA THR A 223 20.32 -26.16 16.05
C THR A 223 21.17 -25.16 16.81
N THR A 224 22.38 -24.89 16.31
CA THR A 224 23.24 -23.89 16.92
C THR A 224 22.69 -22.47 16.69
N ALA A 225 23.12 -21.51 17.50
CA ALA A 225 22.79 -20.11 17.25
C ALA A 225 23.47 -19.60 15.97
N HIS A 226 22.84 -18.62 15.33
CA HIS A 226 23.40 -17.82 14.24
C HIS A 226 23.17 -16.34 14.54
N VAL A 227 24.18 -15.52 14.34
CA VAL A 227 24.08 -14.07 14.56
C VAL A 227 23.94 -13.40 13.21
N PHE A 228 22.78 -12.77 13.00
CA PHE A 228 22.57 -11.88 11.85
C PHE A 228 23.27 -10.54 12.10
N ASP A 229 24.22 -10.21 11.25
CA ASP A 229 25.02 -8.99 11.30
C ASP A 229 24.40 -7.92 10.41
N LEU A 230 23.91 -6.82 11.01
CA LEU A 230 23.23 -5.76 10.27
C LEU A 230 24.12 -5.06 9.24
N ASP A 231 25.43 -4.99 9.49
CA ASP A 231 26.37 -4.28 8.63
C ASP A 231 26.84 -5.17 7.48
N ASN A 232 26.92 -6.48 7.72
CA ASN A 232 27.50 -7.43 6.78
C ASN A 232 26.47 -8.32 6.08
N ASP A 233 25.28 -8.53 6.61
CA ASP A 233 24.27 -9.45 6.03
C ASP A 233 23.15 -8.72 5.28
N LEU A 234 23.13 -7.39 5.30
CA LEU A 234 22.25 -6.55 4.51
C LEU A 234 23.00 -5.88 3.36
N VAL A 235 22.31 -5.70 2.24
CA VAL A 235 22.79 -4.96 1.07
C VAL A 235 21.83 -3.81 0.82
N ASP A 236 22.36 -2.60 0.81
CA ASP A 236 21.64 -1.43 0.31
C ASP A 236 21.67 -1.46 -1.22
N LEU A 237 20.51 -1.68 -1.84
CA LEU A 237 20.33 -1.67 -3.28
C LEU A 237 19.94 -0.28 -3.82
N GLY A 238 19.83 0.74 -2.97
CA GLY A 238 19.28 2.05 -3.34
C GLY A 238 17.76 2.05 -3.41
N LEU A 239 17.12 1.16 -2.64
CA LEU A 239 15.66 1.00 -2.54
C LEU A 239 15.15 1.52 -1.19
N SER A 240 13.84 1.43 -0.96
CA SER A 240 13.19 1.86 0.29
C SER A 240 13.64 1.09 1.54
N THR A 241 14.26 -0.09 1.37
CA THR A 241 14.82 -0.91 2.44
C THR A 241 16.07 -1.65 1.98
N LYS A 242 16.90 -2.09 2.94
CA LYS A 242 18.04 -2.97 2.66
C LYS A 242 17.58 -4.43 2.60
N TRP A 243 18.13 -5.19 1.66
CA TRP A 243 17.77 -6.59 1.44
C TRP A 243 18.82 -7.54 2.02
N ALA A 244 18.41 -8.67 2.57
CA ALA A 244 19.34 -9.67 3.10
C ALA A 244 20.14 -10.38 2.00
N LYS A 245 21.38 -10.75 2.31
CA LYS A 245 22.25 -11.53 1.41
C LYS A 245 21.79 -12.96 1.18
N TYR A 246 20.97 -13.52 2.07
CA TYR A 246 20.54 -14.91 2.03
C TYR A 246 19.11 -15.10 2.56
N ASN A 247 18.52 -16.26 2.25
CA ASN A 247 17.16 -16.62 2.66
C ASN A 247 17.08 -16.96 4.16
N VAL A 248 15.87 -16.91 4.74
CA VAL A 248 15.63 -17.50 6.07
C VAL A 248 16.00 -18.98 6.03
N GLY A 249 16.76 -19.48 7.02
CA GLY A 249 17.27 -20.85 7.03
C GLY A 249 18.52 -21.07 6.14
N ALA A 250 19.14 -20.00 5.63
CA ALA A 250 20.43 -20.03 4.96
C ALA A 250 21.49 -19.26 5.77
N THR A 251 22.76 -19.54 5.49
CA THR A 251 23.93 -18.84 6.05
C THR A 251 24.84 -18.25 4.97
N SER A 252 24.51 -18.47 3.69
CA SER A 252 25.19 -17.90 2.52
C SER A 252 24.20 -17.69 1.37
N GLU A 253 24.58 -16.89 0.38
CA GLU A 253 23.69 -16.47 -0.72
C GLU A 253 23.27 -17.60 -1.66
N THR A 254 24.07 -18.66 -1.77
CA THR A 254 23.83 -19.83 -2.63
C THR A 254 23.04 -20.94 -1.93
N GLU A 255 22.94 -20.93 -0.60
CA GLU A 255 22.07 -21.84 0.13
C GLU A 255 20.59 -21.49 -0.13
N ILE A 256 19.78 -22.49 -0.52
CA ILE A 256 18.34 -22.32 -0.82
C ILE A 256 17.57 -21.74 0.37
N GLY A 257 17.96 -22.11 1.59
CA GLY A 257 17.24 -21.78 2.81
C GLY A 257 16.04 -22.68 3.07
N GLY A 258 15.22 -22.28 4.05
CA GLY A 258 13.99 -22.99 4.40
C GLY A 258 12.81 -22.61 3.50
N LEU A 259 11.83 -23.51 3.43
CA LEU A 259 10.55 -23.29 2.77
C LEU A 259 9.44 -23.25 3.81
N PHE A 260 8.72 -22.14 3.86
CA PHE A 260 7.77 -21.83 4.92
C PHE A 260 6.38 -21.58 4.34
N GLY A 261 5.37 -22.26 4.91
CA GLY A 261 3.98 -21.87 4.70
C GLY A 261 3.72 -20.51 5.37
N PHE A 262 2.64 -19.84 4.99
CA PHE A 262 2.36 -18.49 5.46
C PHE A 262 2.02 -18.49 6.96
N GLY A 263 2.91 -17.94 7.78
CA GLY A 263 2.83 -17.99 9.25
C GLY A 263 3.31 -19.31 9.87
N ASP A 264 3.92 -20.22 9.11
CA ASP A 264 4.57 -21.42 9.66
C ASP A 264 5.86 -21.03 10.39
N MET A 265 5.81 -21.00 11.72
CA MET A 265 6.93 -20.62 12.59
C MET A 265 7.97 -21.73 12.80
N THR A 266 7.87 -22.82 12.04
CA THR A 266 8.72 -24.03 12.15
C THR A 266 9.43 -24.38 10.85
N GLY A 267 8.78 -24.17 9.70
CA GLY A 267 9.24 -24.60 8.37
C GLY A 267 8.91 -26.06 8.04
N PHE A 268 8.18 -26.75 8.90
CA PHE A 268 7.89 -28.20 8.78
C PHE A 268 6.40 -28.51 8.86
N ASN A 269 5.51 -27.50 8.81
CA ASN A 269 4.09 -27.77 8.69
C ASN A 269 3.80 -28.42 7.32
N THR A 270 3.06 -29.52 7.31
CA THR A 270 2.68 -30.29 6.11
C THR A 270 1.18 -30.26 5.86
N SER A 271 0.40 -29.58 6.71
CA SER A 271 -1.05 -29.43 6.56
C SER A 271 -1.38 -28.79 5.22
N ILE A 272 -2.43 -29.28 4.55
CA ILE A 272 -3.06 -28.63 3.39
C ILE A 272 -4.31 -27.84 3.76
N ASP A 273 -4.70 -27.85 5.03
CA ASP A 273 -5.80 -27.05 5.54
C ASP A 273 -5.33 -25.59 5.76
N PRO A 274 -5.88 -24.60 5.03
CA PRO A 274 -5.56 -23.19 5.22
C PRO A 274 -5.78 -22.68 6.65
N ALA A 275 -6.68 -23.29 7.43
CA ALA A 275 -6.95 -22.87 8.80
C ALA A 275 -5.77 -23.09 9.76
N HIS A 276 -4.78 -23.89 9.36
CA HIS A 276 -3.52 -24.09 10.10
C HIS A 276 -2.43 -23.07 9.74
N TYR A 277 -2.77 -22.04 8.97
CA TYR A 277 -1.86 -20.97 8.52
C TYR A 277 -2.46 -19.60 8.83
N ALA A 278 -1.63 -18.55 8.70
CA ALA A 278 -2.11 -17.19 8.90
C ALA A 278 -3.03 -16.74 7.75
N SER A 279 -3.95 -15.82 8.04
CA SER A 279 -4.96 -15.32 7.10
C SER A 279 -5.02 -13.78 7.00
N ALA A 280 -4.00 -13.11 7.55
CA ALA A 280 -3.82 -11.65 7.53
C ALA A 280 -2.34 -11.33 7.31
N ASP A 281 -2.00 -10.08 7.02
CA ASP A 281 -0.61 -9.63 6.92
C ASP A 281 0.19 -10.03 8.17
N ILE A 282 1.35 -10.66 7.96
CA ILE A 282 2.18 -11.22 9.03
C ILE A 282 3.53 -10.51 9.20
N TYR A 283 3.96 -9.66 8.26
CA TYR A 283 5.21 -8.91 8.42
C TYR A 283 5.20 -8.08 9.71
N LYS A 284 6.32 -8.07 10.45
CA LYS A 284 6.44 -7.39 11.75
C LYS A 284 5.43 -7.85 12.83
N THR A 285 4.84 -9.04 12.69
CA THR A 285 3.96 -9.65 13.71
C THR A 285 4.63 -10.84 14.39
N VAL A 286 3.95 -11.46 15.38
CA VAL A 286 4.40 -12.72 16.01
C VAL A 286 4.49 -13.91 15.04
N ASN A 287 3.84 -13.80 13.87
CA ASN A 287 3.85 -14.81 12.81
C ASN A 287 4.92 -14.51 11.73
N ASP A 288 5.75 -13.48 11.93
CA ASP A 288 6.89 -13.19 11.05
C ASP A 288 8.08 -14.09 11.41
N ILE A 289 8.31 -15.11 10.59
CA ILE A 289 9.40 -16.05 10.82
C ILE A 289 10.79 -15.44 10.64
N ALA A 290 10.96 -14.45 9.75
CA ALA A 290 12.23 -13.76 9.57
C ALA A 290 12.56 -12.93 10.82
N ASN A 291 11.57 -12.23 11.35
CA ASN A 291 11.69 -11.47 12.59
C ASN A 291 12.07 -12.36 13.77
N LYS A 292 11.40 -13.50 13.95
CA LYS A 292 11.73 -14.48 14.99
C LYS A 292 13.14 -15.06 14.83
N ALA A 293 13.50 -15.48 13.61
CA ALA A 293 14.78 -16.14 13.35
C ALA A 293 15.99 -15.24 13.64
N PHE A 294 15.82 -13.92 13.47
CA PHE A 294 16.92 -12.95 13.56
C PHE A 294 16.72 -11.88 14.64
N GLY A 295 15.81 -12.11 15.58
CA GLY A 295 15.63 -11.28 16.78
C GLY A 295 15.18 -9.85 16.49
N GLY A 296 14.26 -9.66 15.55
CA GLY A 296 13.64 -8.36 15.25
C GLY A 296 14.40 -7.46 14.28
N LYS A 297 15.62 -7.83 13.88
CA LYS A 297 16.50 -7.05 12.99
C LYS A 297 15.99 -6.94 11.55
N VAL A 298 15.28 -7.97 11.10
CA VAL A 298 14.71 -8.06 9.76
C VAL A 298 13.25 -8.51 9.84
N THR A 299 12.52 -8.33 8.75
CA THR A 299 11.12 -8.69 8.60
C THR A 299 10.94 -9.43 7.28
N MET A 300 9.85 -10.19 7.15
CA MET A 300 9.39 -10.59 5.82
C MET A 300 9.13 -9.34 4.97
N PRO A 301 9.52 -9.33 3.69
CA PRO A 301 9.21 -8.22 2.78
C PRO A 301 7.71 -8.13 2.55
N THR A 302 7.19 -6.92 2.43
CA THR A 302 5.85 -6.65 1.90
C THR A 302 5.80 -6.91 0.40
N ILE A 303 4.59 -7.06 -0.15
CA ILE A 303 4.44 -7.20 -1.60
C ILE A 303 4.93 -5.95 -2.37
N ALA A 304 4.76 -4.75 -1.78
CA ALA A 304 5.22 -3.49 -2.36
C ALA A 304 6.76 -3.39 -2.42
N GLU A 305 7.48 -3.92 -1.42
CA GLU A 305 8.94 -3.98 -1.46
C GLU A 305 9.44 -4.93 -2.56
N PHE A 306 8.74 -6.06 -2.78
CA PHE A 306 9.05 -6.89 -3.95
C PHE A 306 8.75 -6.16 -5.26
N GLU A 307 7.61 -5.47 -5.38
CA GLU A 307 7.29 -4.66 -6.57
C GLU A 307 8.39 -3.61 -6.84
N GLU A 308 8.88 -2.93 -5.80
CA GLU A 308 10.02 -2.02 -5.89
C GLU A 308 11.31 -2.72 -6.36
N LEU A 309 11.65 -3.87 -5.76
CA LEU A 309 12.83 -4.66 -6.16
C LEU A 309 12.79 -5.03 -7.64
N PHE A 310 11.67 -5.57 -8.12
CA PHE A 310 11.52 -6.03 -9.51
C PHE A 310 11.37 -4.88 -10.52
N ALA A 311 10.86 -3.72 -10.09
CA ALA A 311 10.70 -2.55 -10.96
C ALA A 311 11.97 -1.72 -11.09
N LEU A 312 12.73 -1.54 -9.99
CA LEU A 312 13.86 -0.62 -9.95
C LEU A 312 15.23 -1.30 -10.12
N CYS A 313 15.34 -2.61 -9.87
CA CYS A 313 16.58 -3.34 -10.10
C CYS A 313 16.64 -3.94 -11.51
N THR A 314 17.85 -4.02 -12.06
CA THR A 314 18.12 -4.92 -13.19
C THR A 314 18.22 -6.36 -12.68
N LYS A 315 17.75 -7.32 -13.49
CA LYS A 315 17.71 -8.75 -13.15
C LYS A 315 18.38 -9.59 -14.23
N GLU A 316 19.21 -10.53 -13.80
CA GLU A 316 19.94 -11.45 -14.68
C GLU A 316 19.81 -12.88 -14.15
N TRP A 317 19.42 -13.83 -15.01
CA TRP A 317 19.45 -15.25 -14.67
C TRP A 317 20.89 -15.77 -14.73
N VAL A 318 21.42 -16.19 -13.59
CA VAL A 318 22.81 -16.61 -13.43
C VAL A 318 22.90 -17.90 -12.63
N GLU A 319 24.07 -18.55 -12.71
CA GLU A 319 24.44 -19.67 -11.86
C GLU A 319 25.61 -19.25 -10.97
N VAL A 320 25.41 -19.28 -9.65
CA VAL A 320 26.42 -18.94 -8.63
C VAL A 320 26.73 -20.20 -7.84
N GLU A 321 27.99 -20.67 -7.90
CA GLU A 321 28.45 -21.91 -7.25
C GLU A 321 27.58 -23.15 -7.55
N GLY A 322 27.03 -23.26 -8.77
CA GLY A 322 26.18 -24.39 -9.17
C GLY A 322 24.70 -24.21 -8.85
N VAL A 323 24.29 -23.05 -8.31
CA VAL A 323 22.91 -22.74 -7.95
C VAL A 323 22.37 -21.69 -8.92
N ALA A 324 21.32 -22.04 -9.66
CA ALA A 324 20.65 -21.14 -10.58
C ALA A 324 19.68 -20.18 -9.86
N GLY A 325 19.56 -18.95 -10.34
CA GLY A 325 18.65 -17.95 -9.77
C GLY A 325 18.79 -16.57 -10.41
N TYR A 326 18.16 -15.57 -9.80
CA TYR A 326 18.27 -14.17 -10.24
C TYR A 326 19.32 -13.42 -9.44
N LYS A 327 20.21 -12.73 -10.15
CA LYS A 327 21.02 -11.63 -9.61
C LYS A 327 20.27 -10.32 -9.84
N PHE A 328 19.91 -9.66 -8.75
CA PHE A 328 19.34 -8.32 -8.77
C PHE A 328 20.45 -7.30 -8.57
N THR A 329 20.54 -6.27 -9.41
CA THR A 329 21.45 -5.14 -9.25
C THR A 329 20.65 -3.86 -9.17
N GLY A 330 20.73 -3.17 -8.03
CA GLY A 330 19.93 -1.99 -7.73
C GLY A 330 20.48 -0.71 -8.38
N PRO A 331 19.71 0.40 -8.32
CA PRO A 331 20.11 1.68 -8.91
C PRO A 331 21.48 2.22 -8.46
N ASN A 332 21.92 1.85 -7.26
CA ASN A 332 23.23 2.25 -6.73
C ASN A 332 24.40 1.33 -7.16
N GLY A 333 24.13 0.29 -7.96
CA GLY A 333 25.12 -0.66 -8.48
C GLY A 333 25.45 -1.85 -7.57
N ASN A 334 24.92 -1.89 -6.33
CA ASN A 334 25.05 -3.06 -5.46
C ASN A 334 24.10 -4.19 -5.91
N SER A 335 24.42 -5.43 -5.53
CA SER A 335 23.66 -6.59 -5.97
C SER A 335 23.39 -7.64 -4.89
N ILE A 336 22.30 -8.38 -5.04
CA ILE A 336 21.99 -9.62 -4.29
C ILE A 336 21.71 -10.77 -5.25
N PHE A 337 21.91 -12.00 -4.79
CA PHE A 337 21.51 -13.22 -5.50
C PHE A 337 20.37 -13.95 -4.78
N MET A 338 19.33 -14.31 -5.53
CA MET A 338 18.17 -15.05 -5.06
C MET A 338 18.06 -16.39 -5.80
N PRO A 339 18.32 -17.52 -5.14
CA PRO A 339 18.29 -18.83 -5.79
C PRO A 339 16.88 -19.23 -6.22
N ALA A 340 16.80 -20.06 -7.26
CA ALA A 340 15.57 -20.72 -7.70
C ALA A 340 15.18 -21.82 -6.70
N ALA A 341 14.60 -21.41 -5.57
CA ALA A 341 14.36 -22.25 -4.40
C ALA A 341 13.30 -23.34 -4.57
N GLY A 342 12.45 -23.24 -5.60
CA GLY A 342 11.27 -24.07 -5.75
C GLY A 342 10.21 -23.77 -4.69
N SER A 343 9.27 -24.70 -4.53
CA SER A 343 8.22 -24.65 -3.51
C SER A 343 7.97 -26.04 -2.92
N ARG A 344 7.40 -26.08 -1.71
CA ARG A 344 7.02 -27.31 -1.02
C ARG A 344 5.51 -27.36 -0.78
N THR A 345 4.89 -28.48 -1.10
CA THR A 345 3.52 -28.80 -0.66
C THR A 345 3.54 -30.12 0.08
N GLN A 346 2.99 -30.14 1.30
CA GLN A 346 3.16 -31.25 2.24
C GLN A 346 4.66 -31.54 2.47
N GLY A 347 5.16 -32.69 2.03
CA GLY A 347 6.58 -33.06 2.11
C GLY A 347 7.36 -32.93 0.80
N THR A 348 6.71 -32.58 -0.32
CA THR A 348 7.32 -32.67 -1.65
C THR A 348 7.81 -31.30 -2.12
N VAL A 349 9.12 -31.20 -2.41
CA VAL A 349 9.73 -30.02 -3.03
C VAL A 349 9.68 -30.15 -4.55
N THR A 350 9.28 -29.09 -5.25
CA THR A 350 9.22 -29.03 -6.72
C THR A 350 9.82 -27.73 -7.24
N GLY A 351 10.38 -27.75 -8.45
CA GLY A 351 10.92 -26.55 -9.09
C GLY A 351 12.28 -26.06 -8.58
N ALA A 352 12.90 -26.73 -7.59
CA ALA A 352 14.23 -26.35 -7.11
C ALA A 352 15.25 -26.36 -8.26
N GLY A 353 16.04 -25.29 -8.39
CA GLY A 353 16.98 -25.04 -9.49
C GLY A 353 16.34 -24.49 -10.77
N MET A 354 15.01 -24.39 -10.87
CA MET A 354 14.30 -23.93 -12.07
C MET A 354 13.35 -22.76 -11.79
N GLU A 355 12.69 -22.76 -10.64
CA GLU A 355 11.66 -21.79 -10.26
C GLU A 355 12.06 -21.08 -8.95
N GLY A 356 12.06 -19.75 -8.95
CA GLY A 356 12.20 -18.92 -7.76
C GLY A 356 10.82 -18.53 -7.23
N TYR A 357 10.36 -19.21 -6.18
CA TYR A 357 9.13 -18.84 -5.47
C TYR A 357 9.46 -18.21 -4.12
N TYR A 358 8.98 -16.98 -3.92
CA TYR A 358 9.29 -16.17 -2.75
C TYR A 358 8.04 -15.58 -2.10
N LEU A 359 7.87 -15.84 -0.80
CA LEU A 359 6.76 -15.35 -0.01
C LEU A 359 7.01 -13.90 0.42
N SER A 360 6.00 -13.05 0.26
CA SER A 360 5.93 -11.79 1.00
C SER A 360 5.17 -12.01 2.31
N GLY A 361 5.28 -11.07 3.26
CA GLY A 361 4.47 -11.08 4.48
C GLY A 361 3.04 -10.57 4.28
N SER A 362 2.65 -10.26 3.05
CA SER A 362 1.33 -9.70 2.71
C SER A 362 0.34 -10.80 2.31
N ILE A 363 -0.88 -10.73 2.85
CA ILE A 363 -1.99 -11.60 2.45
C ILE A 363 -2.68 -11.05 1.20
N ASN A 364 -3.37 -11.90 0.44
CA ASN A 364 -4.32 -11.44 -0.56
C ASN A 364 -5.57 -10.88 0.14
N ALA A 365 -5.78 -9.56 0.05
CA ALA A 365 -6.91 -8.88 0.67
C ALA A 365 -8.29 -9.38 0.18
N SER A 366 -8.36 -9.99 -1.00
CA SER A 366 -9.61 -10.58 -1.54
C SER A 366 -9.90 -11.99 -1.03
N ASP A 367 -8.88 -12.76 -0.62
CA ASP A 367 -9.03 -14.11 -0.08
C ASP A 367 -7.84 -14.50 0.82
N GLY A 368 -8.10 -14.55 2.13
CA GLY A 368 -7.10 -14.87 3.17
C GLY A 368 -6.56 -16.31 3.13
N GLN A 369 -7.03 -17.16 2.21
CA GLN A 369 -6.44 -18.48 1.94
C GLN A 369 -5.23 -18.40 0.99
N PHE A 370 -4.92 -17.22 0.46
CA PHE A 370 -3.79 -16.99 -0.43
C PHE A 370 -2.88 -15.87 0.09
N ALA A 371 -1.58 -16.15 0.12
CA ALA A 371 -0.55 -15.16 0.37
C ALA A 371 -0.09 -14.49 -0.93
N MET A 372 0.45 -13.29 -0.83
CA MET A 372 1.09 -12.59 -1.94
C MET A 372 2.55 -13.00 -2.04
N SER A 373 2.98 -13.32 -3.25
CA SER A 373 4.31 -13.87 -3.53
C SER A 373 4.83 -13.38 -4.88
N TYR A 374 6.11 -13.62 -5.12
CA TYR A 374 6.74 -13.45 -6.41
C TYR A 374 7.25 -14.78 -6.94
N HIS A 375 7.08 -14.95 -8.25
CA HIS A 375 7.57 -16.09 -9.00
C HIS A 375 8.49 -15.61 -10.11
N PHE A 376 9.62 -16.28 -10.29
CA PHE A 376 10.52 -16.04 -11.42
C PHE A 376 11.18 -17.33 -11.91
N ASN A 377 11.59 -17.34 -13.17
CA ASN A 377 12.45 -18.36 -13.77
C ASN A 377 13.29 -17.74 -14.90
N SER A 378 14.03 -18.54 -15.65
CA SER A 378 14.88 -18.04 -16.75
C SER A 378 14.13 -17.30 -17.87
N ALA A 379 12.81 -17.45 -17.98
CA ALA A 379 12.01 -16.89 -19.08
C ALA A 379 11.13 -15.70 -18.66
N ALA A 380 10.69 -15.64 -17.40
CA ALA A 380 9.77 -14.63 -16.94
C ALA A 380 9.81 -14.44 -15.43
N ASP A 381 9.23 -13.33 -14.97
CA ASP A 381 8.91 -13.06 -13.58
C ASP A 381 7.55 -12.39 -13.48
N THR A 382 6.84 -12.68 -12.39
CA THR A 382 5.51 -12.15 -12.15
C THR A 382 5.20 -12.12 -10.66
N ARG A 383 4.41 -11.13 -10.26
CA ARG A 383 3.63 -11.19 -9.02
C ARG A 383 2.62 -12.35 -9.13
N THR A 384 2.39 -13.06 -8.03
CA THR A 384 1.42 -14.16 -7.99
C THR A 384 0.73 -14.27 -6.63
N THR A 385 -0.35 -15.06 -6.58
CA THR A 385 -1.01 -15.50 -5.35
C THR A 385 -0.65 -16.97 -5.10
N THR A 386 -0.35 -17.33 -3.86
CA THR A 386 0.03 -18.69 -3.49
C THR A 386 -0.84 -19.18 -2.33
N PRO A 387 -1.41 -20.40 -2.38
CA PRO A 387 -2.13 -20.95 -1.24
C PRO A 387 -1.27 -20.89 0.03
N VAL A 388 -1.84 -20.47 1.16
CA VAL A 388 -1.08 -20.25 2.41
C VAL A 388 -0.32 -21.50 2.91
N TYR A 389 -0.76 -22.69 2.52
CA TYR A 389 -0.12 -23.97 2.84
C TYR A 389 1.05 -24.34 1.91
N GLN A 390 1.20 -23.67 0.76
CA GLN A 390 2.33 -23.91 -0.13
C GLN A 390 3.53 -23.13 0.39
N ALA A 391 4.57 -23.87 0.79
CA ALA A 391 5.72 -23.35 1.47
C ALA A 391 6.76 -22.82 0.47
N LEU A 392 7.16 -21.56 0.63
CA LEU A 392 8.07 -20.85 -0.28
C LEU A 392 9.31 -20.33 0.45
N ALA A 393 10.32 -19.90 -0.29
CA ALA A 393 11.48 -19.23 0.29
C ALA A 393 11.12 -17.81 0.76
N ILE A 394 11.88 -17.31 1.73
CA ILE A 394 11.72 -15.94 2.25
C ILE A 394 13.08 -15.27 2.17
N ARG A 395 13.14 -14.13 1.48
CA ARG A 395 14.30 -13.24 1.43
C ARG A 395 14.01 -12.02 2.33
N PRO A 396 14.56 -11.95 3.55
CA PRO A 396 14.24 -10.88 4.48
C PRO A 396 14.68 -9.50 3.99
N VAL A 397 14.02 -8.48 4.52
CA VAL A 397 14.43 -7.07 4.40
C VAL A 397 14.66 -6.47 5.78
N SER A 398 15.42 -5.38 5.84
CA SER A 398 15.63 -4.65 7.10
C SER A 398 14.30 -4.22 7.70
N ALA A 399 14.18 -4.33 9.02
CA ALA A 399 13.02 -3.77 9.72
C ALA A 399 12.97 -2.23 9.58
N ALA A 400 14.14 -1.60 9.38
CA ALA A 400 14.33 -0.17 9.13
C ALA A 400 14.17 0.19 7.65
N LYS A 401 13.60 1.36 7.38
CA LYS A 401 13.49 2.00 6.08
C LYS A 401 14.69 2.90 5.81
N ASN A 402 14.93 3.21 4.54
CA ASN A 402 15.96 4.15 4.11
C ASN A 402 15.34 5.46 3.64
N VAL A 403 14.71 6.23 4.55
CA VAL A 403 14.06 7.50 4.17
C VAL A 403 15.15 8.51 3.79
N PRO A 404 15.15 9.04 2.55
CA PRO A 404 16.12 10.03 2.12
C PRO A 404 16.03 11.30 2.97
N PHE A 405 17.18 11.81 3.41
CA PHE A 405 17.24 13.09 4.11
C PHE A 405 17.45 14.23 3.10
N VAL A 406 16.37 14.93 2.77
CA VAL A 406 16.40 16.07 1.85
C VAL A 406 16.52 17.37 2.64
N LYS A 407 17.75 17.78 2.96
CA LYS A 407 18.01 18.96 3.81
C LYS A 407 17.46 20.27 3.25
N ASP A 408 17.28 20.36 1.93
CA ASP A 408 16.80 21.59 1.28
C ASP A 408 15.37 21.95 1.69
N LEU A 409 14.60 20.97 2.20
CA LEU A 409 13.28 21.20 2.78
C LEU A 409 13.30 22.07 4.03
N LEU A 410 14.45 22.23 4.70
CA LEU A 410 14.56 23.10 5.88
C LEU A 410 14.38 24.58 5.52
N TYR A 411 14.84 25.02 4.33
CA TYR A 411 14.98 26.44 3.97
C TYR A 411 13.65 27.11 3.60
N GLN A 412 12.80 27.29 4.61
CA GLN A 412 11.52 27.99 4.52
C GLN A 412 11.12 28.53 5.90
N THR A 413 9.95 29.20 5.95
CA THR A 413 9.36 29.68 7.21
C THR A 413 8.50 28.60 7.83
N TRP A 414 8.82 28.23 9.06
CA TRP A 414 8.13 27.24 9.87
C TRP A 414 7.35 27.89 11.01
N GLU A 415 6.21 27.31 11.34
CA GLU A 415 5.45 27.60 12.56
C GLU A 415 5.10 26.33 13.30
N ILE A 416 4.90 26.43 14.62
CA ILE A 416 4.34 25.31 15.40
C ILE A 416 2.93 25.01 14.88
N ASP A 417 2.62 23.72 14.71
CA ASP A 417 1.33 23.23 14.21
C ASP A 417 0.23 23.31 15.28
N LEU A 418 -0.11 24.55 15.64
CA LEU A 418 -1.23 24.87 16.50
C LEU A 418 -1.71 26.30 16.20
N LYS A 419 -3.01 26.44 15.95
CA LYS A 419 -3.70 27.72 15.77
C LYS A 419 -4.24 28.21 17.12
N SER A 420 -4.49 29.51 17.26
CA SER A 420 -4.98 30.10 18.51
C SER A 420 -6.33 29.54 18.97
N ASP A 421 -7.13 28.95 18.08
CA ASP A 421 -8.37 28.24 18.41
C ASP A 421 -8.16 26.79 18.90
N GLY A 422 -6.91 26.33 18.96
CA GLY A 422 -6.52 24.98 19.36
C GLY A 422 -6.56 23.94 18.24
N SER A 423 -6.90 24.33 17.01
CA SER A 423 -6.85 23.44 15.85
C SER A 423 -5.43 23.27 15.30
N TYR A 424 -5.19 22.18 14.58
CA TYR A 424 -3.91 21.78 13.97
C TYR A 424 -4.16 21.22 12.56
N LEU A 425 -3.10 21.02 11.78
CA LEU A 425 -3.18 20.47 10.41
C LEU A 425 -2.67 19.03 10.30
N ILE A 426 -1.52 18.72 10.89
CA ILE A 426 -0.82 17.43 10.75
C ILE A 426 -0.69 16.74 12.10
N PHE A 427 -0.23 17.46 13.11
CA PHE A 427 0.10 16.91 14.41
C PHE A 427 -0.99 17.20 15.43
N PRO A 428 -1.67 16.17 15.97
CA PRO A 428 -2.64 16.31 17.06
C PRO A 428 -2.25 17.17 18.26
N GLY A 429 -0.96 17.40 18.44
CA GLY A 429 -0.46 18.38 19.39
C GLY A 429 0.87 18.99 18.94
N PRO A 430 1.21 20.17 19.48
CA PRO A 430 2.41 20.93 19.13
C PRO A 430 3.71 20.28 19.63
N THR A 431 3.64 19.37 20.60
CA THR A 431 4.79 18.69 21.18
C THR A 431 4.48 17.25 21.54
N TYR A 432 5.34 16.32 21.12
CA TYR A 432 5.28 14.90 21.51
C TYR A 432 6.46 14.54 22.40
N PHE A 433 6.29 13.46 23.15
CA PHE A 433 7.31 12.93 24.05
C PHE A 433 7.88 11.66 23.44
N TYR A 434 9.20 11.60 23.40
CA TYR A 434 9.93 10.45 22.91
C TYR A 434 10.96 9.97 23.95
N GLY A 435 11.34 8.70 23.83
CA GLY A 435 12.45 8.14 24.59
C GLY A 435 13.78 8.80 24.21
N MET A 436 14.78 8.71 25.09
CA MET A 436 16.05 9.40 24.89
C MET A 436 16.85 8.90 23.67
N ASP A 437 16.62 7.66 23.24
CA ASP A 437 17.29 7.03 22.10
C ASP A 437 16.54 7.25 20.77
N ASP A 438 15.37 7.90 20.79
CA ASP A 438 14.66 8.24 19.57
C ASP A 438 15.39 9.30 18.74
N SER A 439 15.36 9.10 17.42
CA SER A 439 16.09 9.92 16.42
C SER A 439 15.45 9.75 15.04
N TRP A 440 16.01 10.34 13.98
CA TRP A 440 15.63 10.05 12.60
C TRP A 440 15.57 8.54 12.32
N ARG A 441 16.51 7.76 12.88
CA ARG A 441 16.58 6.32 12.70
C ARG A 441 15.32 5.62 13.22
N THR A 442 14.82 6.00 14.38
CA THR A 442 13.63 5.36 14.95
C THR A 442 12.34 5.97 14.40
N VAL A 443 12.27 7.31 14.28
CA VAL A 443 11.03 8.03 13.93
C VAL A 443 10.77 8.05 12.44
N SER A 444 11.77 8.39 11.62
CA SER A 444 11.62 8.43 10.15
C SER A 444 11.87 7.07 9.53
N ASN A 445 12.94 6.39 9.95
CA ASN A 445 13.31 5.09 9.36
C ASN A 445 12.61 3.90 10.05
N GLY A 446 11.96 4.05 11.20
CA GLY A 446 11.32 2.92 11.89
C GLY A 446 12.31 1.85 12.37
N GLU A 447 13.58 2.22 12.59
CA GLU A 447 14.61 1.31 13.04
C GLU A 447 14.38 0.88 14.50
N PRO A 448 14.36 -0.44 14.79
CA PRO A 448 14.27 -0.90 16.16
C PRO A 448 15.60 -0.65 16.90
N VAL A 449 15.54 0.05 18.04
CA VAL A 449 16.68 0.26 18.93
C VAL A 449 16.46 -0.48 20.25
N LEU A 450 17.54 -1.04 20.83
CA LEU A 450 17.50 -1.75 22.12
C LEU A 450 17.48 -0.80 23.35
N GLY A 451 17.21 0.48 23.14
CA GLY A 451 17.29 1.55 24.12
C GLY A 451 15.93 2.10 24.60
N ASP A 452 15.95 3.27 25.22
CA ASP A 452 14.76 4.05 25.60
C ASP A 452 14.13 4.68 24.35
N SER A 453 13.20 3.93 23.73
CA SER A 453 12.43 4.37 22.56
C SER A 453 10.95 4.09 22.77
N TRP A 454 10.15 5.16 22.70
CA TRP A 454 8.70 5.16 22.83
C TRP A 454 8.18 6.51 22.33
N CYS A 455 6.89 6.60 21.99
CA CYS A 455 6.29 7.87 21.58
C CYS A 455 4.96 8.06 22.30
N TRP A 456 4.79 9.22 22.91
CA TRP A 456 3.49 9.73 23.33
C TRP A 456 3.13 10.97 22.52
N ALA A 457 2.20 10.79 21.59
CA ALA A 457 1.62 11.85 20.78
C ALA A 457 0.55 12.62 21.57
N ALA A 458 0.99 13.47 22.51
CA ALA A 458 0.08 14.23 23.37
C ALA A 458 -0.76 15.21 22.54
N ASP A 459 -2.07 14.96 22.43
CA ASP A 459 -2.98 15.85 21.73
C ASP A 459 -3.24 17.13 22.54
N PHE A 460 -3.43 18.27 21.87
CA PHE A 460 -3.63 19.54 22.57
C PHE A 460 -4.93 19.58 23.39
N ALA A 461 -6.01 18.98 22.89
CA ALA A 461 -7.33 19.04 23.53
C ALA A 461 -7.36 18.37 24.91
N GLY A 462 -6.66 17.24 25.07
CA GLY A 462 -6.50 16.53 26.34
C GLY A 462 -5.31 17.01 27.18
N ASN A 463 -4.29 17.63 26.55
CA ASN A 463 -2.98 17.84 27.17
C ASN A 463 -2.42 19.25 26.99
N SER A 464 -3.27 20.28 27.04
CA SER A 464 -2.85 21.68 26.85
C SER A 464 -1.72 22.13 27.80
N TRP A 465 -1.59 21.49 28.97
CA TRP A 465 -0.50 21.71 29.92
C TRP A 465 0.90 21.52 29.30
N ALA A 466 1.04 20.66 28.28
CA ALA A 466 2.31 20.37 27.60
C ALA A 466 2.93 21.64 26.98
N VAL A 467 2.08 22.62 26.65
CA VAL A 467 2.49 23.93 26.13
C VAL A 467 2.10 25.09 27.03
N GLY A 468 1.95 24.86 28.34
CA GLY A 468 1.63 25.91 29.31
C GLY A 468 0.15 26.32 29.34
N GLY A 469 -0.75 25.44 28.87
CA GLY A 469 -2.21 25.57 29.04
C GLY A 469 -2.93 26.41 28.00
N SER A 470 -2.22 27.09 27.09
CA SER A 470 -2.81 27.93 26.05
C SER A 470 -2.14 27.68 24.69
N ALA A 471 -2.94 27.64 23.62
CA ALA A 471 -2.44 27.57 22.25
C ALA A 471 -1.62 28.83 21.89
N ASP A 472 -1.93 29.97 22.53
CA ASP A 472 -1.20 31.21 22.28
C ASP A 472 0.27 31.15 22.68
N ASN A 473 0.67 30.18 23.51
CA ASN A 473 2.07 29.96 23.86
C ASN A 473 2.91 29.36 22.71
N CYS A 474 2.28 28.93 21.63
CA CYS A 474 2.94 28.34 20.46
C CYS A 474 3.06 29.31 19.27
N ARG A 475 2.76 30.60 19.46
CA ARG A 475 2.78 31.60 18.38
C ARG A 475 4.20 32.07 18.09
N GLY A 476 4.51 32.18 16.80
CA GLY A 476 5.81 32.64 16.32
C GLY A 476 6.19 31.98 15.01
N THR A 477 7.34 32.38 14.47
CA THR A 477 7.90 31.88 13.22
C THR A 477 9.38 31.53 13.39
N MET A 478 9.86 30.57 12.62
CA MET A 478 11.27 30.23 12.47
C MET A 478 11.60 30.08 11.00
N THR A 479 12.40 30.99 10.46
CA THR A 479 12.78 31.01 9.05
C THR A 479 14.21 30.55 8.91
N PHE A 480 14.43 29.45 8.18
CA PHE A 480 15.76 29.07 7.74
C PHE A 480 15.99 29.58 6.31
N SER A 481 17.14 30.20 6.08
CA SER A 481 17.55 30.67 4.76
C SER A 481 19.02 30.38 4.51
N LYS A 482 19.41 30.46 3.23
CA LYS A 482 20.79 30.34 2.79
C LYS A 482 21.20 31.64 2.12
N GLU A 483 22.21 32.29 2.68
CA GLU A 483 22.77 33.53 2.14
C GLU A 483 23.57 33.25 0.85
N GLU A 484 23.82 34.28 0.05
CA GLU A 484 24.56 34.16 -1.22
C GLU A 484 25.98 33.58 -1.05
N ASP A 485 26.61 33.81 0.09
CA ASP A 485 27.94 33.29 0.43
C ASP A 485 27.92 31.82 0.90
N GLY A 486 26.73 31.20 0.97
CA GLY A 486 26.50 29.83 1.41
C GLY A 486 26.27 29.68 2.91
N THR A 487 26.24 30.77 3.69
CA THR A 487 25.97 30.75 5.12
C THR A 487 24.52 30.38 5.40
N ASN A 488 24.33 29.45 6.32
CA ASN A 488 23.03 29.02 6.82
C ASN A 488 22.55 29.95 7.93
N LYS A 489 21.45 30.67 7.68
CA LYS A 489 20.89 31.69 8.56
C LYS A 489 19.53 31.28 9.12
N VAL A 490 19.24 31.70 10.35
CA VAL A 490 17.96 31.46 11.00
C VAL A 490 17.44 32.75 11.65
N VAL A 491 16.15 33.04 11.48
CA VAL A 491 15.44 34.13 12.15
C VAL A 491 14.26 33.53 12.91
N VAL A 492 14.19 33.77 14.21
CA VAL A 492 13.14 33.26 15.10
C VAL A 492 12.38 34.42 15.72
N SER A 493 11.06 34.46 15.52
CA SER A 493 10.14 35.36 16.19
C SER A 493 9.25 34.55 17.12
N GLN A 494 9.33 34.79 18.43
CA GLN A 494 8.70 33.96 19.46
C GLN A 494 7.80 34.81 20.35
N VAL A 495 6.61 34.31 20.67
CA VAL A 495 5.75 34.91 21.69
C VAL A 495 6.30 34.66 23.09
N THR A 496 6.30 35.69 23.93
CA THR A 496 6.63 35.60 25.36
C THR A 496 5.40 35.22 26.18
N ALA A 497 5.59 34.88 27.46
CA ALA A 497 4.50 34.60 28.38
C ALA A 497 3.53 35.79 28.57
N GLU A 498 4.00 37.02 28.30
CA GLU A 498 3.22 38.25 28.35
C GLU A 498 2.48 38.56 27.03
N GLY A 499 2.59 37.69 26.02
CA GLY A 499 1.93 37.87 24.72
C GLY A 499 2.61 38.85 23.77
N THR A 500 3.85 39.27 24.07
CA THR A 500 4.68 40.11 23.18
C THR A 500 5.60 39.25 22.31
N PHE A 501 6.04 39.75 21.15
CA PHE A 501 6.97 39.02 20.29
C PHE A 501 8.41 39.49 20.49
N VAL A 502 9.33 38.55 20.55
CA VAL A 502 10.78 38.79 20.57
C VAL A 502 11.40 38.13 19.35
N GLU A 503 12.22 38.88 18.63
CA GLU A 503 12.94 38.40 17.45
C GLU A 503 14.41 38.14 17.80
N SER A 504 14.96 37.08 17.23
CA SER A 504 16.37 36.73 17.31
C SER A 504 16.87 36.23 15.96
N GLU A 505 18.08 36.63 15.60
CA GLU A 505 18.73 36.29 14.33
C GLU A 505 20.05 35.60 14.62
N GLY A 506 20.35 34.57 13.84
CA GLY A 506 21.46 33.67 14.10
C GLY A 506 21.88 32.85 12.89
N THR A 507 22.78 31.90 13.14
CA THR A 507 23.30 30.94 12.16
C THR A 507 23.05 29.51 12.64
N PHE A 508 23.10 28.55 11.71
CA PHE A 508 22.92 27.14 12.04
C PHE A 508 23.78 26.18 11.22
N THR A 509 24.10 25.02 11.79
CA THR A 509 24.78 23.92 11.11
C THR A 509 23.93 22.66 11.14
N ILE A 510 24.00 21.87 10.07
CA ILE A 510 23.32 20.59 9.93
C ILE A 510 24.37 19.49 9.99
N ASN A 511 24.25 18.58 10.95
CA ASN A 511 24.97 17.32 10.93
C ASN A 511 24.10 16.29 10.19
N GLU A 512 24.46 16.01 8.94
CA GLU A 512 23.69 15.07 8.10
C GLU A 512 23.88 13.61 8.53
N GLU A 513 24.98 13.25 9.21
CA GLU A 513 25.19 11.88 9.69
C GLU A 513 24.27 11.57 10.86
N ASP A 514 24.27 12.45 11.87
CA ASP A 514 23.47 12.29 13.09
C ASP A 514 22.05 12.85 12.98
N LYS A 515 21.73 13.55 11.88
CA LYS A 515 20.47 14.28 11.65
C LYS A 515 20.17 15.25 12.79
N THR A 516 21.14 16.10 13.13
CA THR A 516 20.99 17.10 14.19
C THR A 516 21.28 18.52 13.70
N LEU A 517 20.66 19.49 14.36
CA LEU A 517 20.89 20.92 14.17
C LEU A 517 21.63 21.51 15.37
N THR A 518 22.48 22.49 15.09
CA THR A 518 23.04 23.38 16.11
C THR A 518 22.89 24.82 15.65
N LEU A 519 22.25 25.65 16.48
CA LEU A 519 21.98 27.06 16.27
C LEU A 519 22.73 27.89 17.33
N ASP A 520 22.96 29.17 17.06
CA ASP A 520 23.43 30.15 18.06
C ASP A 520 22.27 30.88 18.78
N VAL A 521 21.04 30.79 18.24
CA VAL A 521 19.77 31.24 18.83
C VAL A 521 18.88 30.06 19.23
N ASP A 522 17.88 30.30 20.09
CA ASP A 522 16.90 29.28 20.47
C ASP A 522 15.97 28.98 19.28
N ILE A 523 15.62 27.71 19.05
CA ILE A 523 14.53 27.37 18.13
C ILE A 523 13.19 27.94 18.62
N LEU A 524 12.25 28.12 17.68
CA LEU A 524 10.85 28.41 18.00
C LEU A 524 10.28 27.25 18.83
N ALA A 525 9.77 27.50 20.03
CA ALA A 525 9.27 26.46 20.93
C ALA A 525 8.10 26.98 21.78
N PRO A 526 7.29 26.10 22.40
CA PRO A 526 6.27 26.54 23.33
C PRO A 526 6.83 27.43 24.45
N ALA A 527 6.13 28.52 24.80
CA ALA A 527 6.64 29.53 25.74
C ALA A 527 6.93 28.99 27.16
N ASN A 528 6.37 27.83 27.53
CA ASN A 528 6.67 27.14 28.79
C ASN A 528 7.99 26.32 28.75
N PHE A 529 8.71 26.27 27.62
CA PHE A 529 10.03 25.63 27.52
C PHE A 529 11.12 26.54 28.12
N VAL A 530 10.95 26.82 29.40
CA VAL A 530 11.84 27.63 30.26
C VAL A 530 12.97 26.75 30.83
N PRO A 531 14.07 27.32 31.38
CA PRO A 531 15.23 26.55 31.81
C PRO A 531 14.97 25.39 32.80
N ASP A 532 13.95 25.50 33.65
CA ASP A 532 13.57 24.43 34.59
C ASP A 532 12.81 23.28 33.93
N PHE A 533 12.35 23.46 32.69
CA PHE A 533 11.64 22.48 31.88
C PHE A 533 12.50 21.95 30.73
N VAL A 534 13.13 22.85 29.96
CA VAL A 534 14.09 22.60 28.88
C VAL A 534 15.22 23.63 29.00
N ASN A 535 16.44 23.18 29.28
CA ASN A 535 17.57 24.07 29.51
C ASN A 535 18.40 24.43 28.25
N ASP A 536 18.28 23.66 27.17
CA ASP A 536 18.95 23.91 25.89
C ASP A 536 17.98 23.72 24.72
N LYS A 537 17.87 24.75 23.88
CA LYS A 537 17.04 24.81 22.67
C LYS A 537 17.87 25.17 21.43
N LYS A 538 19.19 25.02 21.51
CA LYS A 538 20.15 25.51 20.51
C LYS A 538 21.04 24.39 19.99
N THR A 539 21.53 23.52 20.86
CA THR A 539 22.56 22.55 20.48
C THR A 539 22.01 21.13 20.39
N ASN A 540 22.58 20.35 19.47
CA ASN A 540 22.27 18.93 19.28
C ASN A 540 20.76 18.62 19.16
N ILE A 541 20.03 19.50 18.48
CA ILE A 541 18.59 19.39 18.29
C ILE A 541 18.36 18.27 17.28
N LYS A 542 17.64 17.22 17.67
CA LYS A 542 17.43 16.07 16.79
C LYS A 542 16.36 16.39 15.75
N ILE A 543 16.66 16.18 14.48
CA ILE A 543 15.63 16.13 13.43
C ILE A 543 15.03 14.72 13.49
N LEU A 544 13.81 14.61 14.01
CA LEU A 544 13.12 13.33 14.09
C LEU A 544 12.44 12.98 12.76
N SER A 545 11.90 13.99 12.08
CA SER A 545 11.29 13.90 10.75
C SER A 545 11.36 15.23 10.00
N LEU A 546 11.44 15.15 8.67
CA LEU A 546 11.46 16.29 7.75
C LEU A 546 10.82 15.88 6.42
N THR A 547 9.74 16.55 6.06
CA THR A 547 9.03 16.41 4.78
C THR A 547 8.68 17.80 4.22
N GLU A 548 8.14 17.87 3.02
CA GLU A 548 7.67 19.14 2.43
C GLU A 548 6.61 19.83 3.30
N SER A 549 5.80 19.04 4.00
CA SER A 549 4.63 19.53 4.74
C SER A 549 4.84 19.65 6.25
N ALA A 550 5.89 19.05 6.80
CA ALA A 550 6.05 18.91 8.24
C ALA A 550 7.52 18.74 8.68
N MET A 551 7.81 19.14 9.92
CA MET A 551 9.10 18.89 10.57
C MET A 551 8.90 18.64 12.06
N GLN A 552 9.69 17.73 12.64
CA GLN A 552 9.77 17.55 14.08
C GLN A 552 11.20 17.74 14.56
N LEU A 553 11.43 18.74 15.42
CA LEU A 553 12.72 18.97 16.06
C LEU A 553 12.63 18.64 17.54
N ALA A 554 13.51 17.78 18.04
CA ALA A 554 13.50 17.38 19.45
C ALA A 554 14.60 18.07 20.28
N VAL A 555 14.17 18.57 21.43
CA VAL A 555 14.99 19.11 22.52
C VAL A 555 14.83 18.27 23.78
N VAL A 556 15.76 18.34 24.72
CA VAL A 556 15.73 17.48 25.92
C VAL A 556 14.95 18.14 27.05
N ARG A 557 13.93 17.44 27.59
CA ARG A 557 13.30 17.81 28.86
C ARG A 557 14.28 17.57 30.01
N THR A 558 14.51 18.60 30.82
CA THR A 558 15.44 18.56 31.96
C THR A 558 14.75 18.73 33.31
N ASP A 559 13.41 18.81 33.35
CA ASP A 559 12.64 18.86 34.59
C ASP A 559 12.96 17.64 35.50
N PRO A 560 13.59 17.86 36.67
CA PRO A 560 14.02 16.78 37.55
C PRO A 560 12.85 16.02 38.20
N THR A 561 11.63 16.59 38.18
CA THR A 561 10.43 15.97 38.74
C THR A 561 9.72 15.04 37.76
N GLN A 562 9.99 15.19 36.45
CA GLN A 562 9.33 14.42 35.39
C GLN A 562 10.27 13.46 34.66
N GLY A 563 11.59 13.59 34.83
CA GLY A 563 12.60 12.75 34.19
C GLY A 563 12.90 13.18 32.75
N ALA A 564 14.06 12.73 32.24
CA ALA A 564 14.51 13.07 30.89
C ALA A 564 13.62 12.42 29.82
N ALA A 565 13.32 13.18 28.78
CA ALA A 565 12.63 12.72 27.57
C ALA A 565 13.01 13.68 26.42
N GLN A 566 12.91 13.20 25.18
CA GLN A 566 12.99 14.07 24.00
C GLN A 566 11.61 14.71 23.78
N LEU A 567 11.53 16.03 23.74
CA LEU A 567 10.33 16.78 23.41
C LEU A 567 10.44 17.24 21.97
N SER A 568 9.66 16.67 21.07
CA SER A 568 9.55 17.24 19.73
C SER A 568 8.78 18.55 19.81
N VAL A 569 9.18 19.54 19.03
CA VAL A 569 8.34 20.64 18.61
C VAL A 569 7.93 20.32 17.17
N ASN A 570 6.64 20.33 16.94
CA ASN A 570 6.03 19.87 15.70
C ASN A 570 5.66 21.09 14.84
N TYR A 571 6.27 21.20 13.68
CA TYR A 571 6.15 22.35 12.79
C TYR A 571 5.50 21.99 11.47
N ILE A 572 4.87 23.00 10.89
CA ILE A 572 4.40 23.03 9.51
C ILE A 572 4.93 24.29 8.83
N PRO A 573 5.08 24.30 7.50
CA PRO A 573 5.37 25.52 6.76
C PRO A 573 4.28 26.55 7.05
N GLN A 574 4.67 27.82 7.27
CA GLN A 574 3.73 28.92 7.49
C GLN A 574 2.69 28.99 6.36
N LEU A 575 3.15 28.75 5.14
CA LEU A 575 2.31 28.74 3.95
C LEU A 575 1.23 27.65 4.02
N ASN A 576 1.53 26.47 4.56
CA ASN A 576 0.53 25.41 4.77
C ASN A 576 -0.48 25.78 5.86
N LYS A 577 -0.04 26.54 6.87
CA LYS A 577 -0.89 26.94 8.01
C LYS A 577 -2.00 27.92 7.63
N TYR A 578 -1.67 28.87 6.75
CA TYR A 578 -2.56 29.98 6.38
C TYR A 578 -3.02 29.95 4.93
N GLY A 579 -2.37 29.18 4.07
CA GLY A 579 -2.64 29.17 2.64
C GLY A 579 -2.28 30.50 1.97
N PHE A 580 -2.82 30.69 0.77
CA PHE A 580 -2.76 31.91 -0.01
C PHE A 580 -4.10 32.64 0.05
N THR A 581 -4.08 33.96 -0.04
CA THR A 581 -5.32 34.76 -0.11
C THR A 581 -5.69 34.98 -1.58
N ALA A 582 -6.84 34.46 -2.00
CA ALA A 582 -7.45 34.80 -3.28
C ALA A 582 -8.42 35.97 -3.09
N LYS A 583 -8.32 36.99 -3.96
CA LYS A 583 -9.06 38.25 -3.91
C LYS A 583 -9.85 38.45 -5.21
N LEU A 584 -11.15 38.73 -5.09
CA LEU A 584 -11.99 39.15 -6.21
C LEU A 584 -12.30 40.63 -6.07
N THR A 585 -11.86 41.44 -7.02
CA THR A 585 -12.13 42.89 -7.09
C THR A 585 -13.09 43.17 -8.25
N CYS A 586 -14.15 43.94 -7.99
CA CYS A 586 -15.18 44.29 -8.99
C CYS A 586 -15.43 45.81 -9.01
N TYR A 587 -14.81 46.50 -9.95
CA TYR A 587 -14.89 47.95 -10.13
C TYR A 587 -15.60 48.33 -11.44
N GLY A 588 -16.53 49.30 -11.36
CA GLY A 588 -17.19 49.91 -12.52
C GLY A 588 -18.40 50.78 -12.13
N GLY A 589 -18.87 51.67 -13.01
CA GLY A 589 -20.09 52.46 -12.78
C GLY A 589 -19.97 53.75 -11.94
N GLY A 590 -18.75 54.22 -11.63
CA GLY A 590 -18.50 55.49 -10.91
C GLY A 590 -17.69 55.34 -9.61
N ASP A 591 -17.63 56.41 -8.80
CA ASP A 591 -16.93 56.45 -7.50
C ASP A 591 -17.74 55.75 -6.39
N ALA A 592 -17.96 54.44 -6.54
CA ALA A 592 -18.61 53.66 -5.50
C ALA A 592 -17.73 53.57 -4.23
N PRO A 593 -18.30 53.63 -3.01
CA PRO A 593 -17.54 53.63 -1.75
C PRO A 593 -16.63 52.41 -1.57
N ASP A 594 -17.05 51.29 -2.15
CA ASP A 594 -16.40 49.97 -2.11
C ASP A 594 -15.68 49.63 -3.42
N GLY A 595 -15.43 50.60 -4.29
CA GLY A 595 -14.92 50.39 -5.66
C GLY A 595 -13.65 49.54 -5.75
N TRP A 596 -12.77 49.62 -4.74
CA TRP A 596 -11.51 48.86 -4.68
C TRP A 596 -11.47 47.82 -3.56
N ASN A 597 -12.61 47.58 -2.89
CA ASN A 597 -12.72 46.50 -1.94
C ASN A 597 -12.64 45.16 -2.69
N SER A 598 -12.21 44.11 -1.99
CA SER A 598 -12.18 42.76 -2.53
C SER A 598 -12.89 41.80 -1.60
N ALA A 599 -13.62 40.85 -2.18
CA ALA A 599 -13.94 39.63 -1.45
C ALA A 599 -12.67 38.79 -1.34
N VAL A 600 -12.57 37.97 -0.29
CA VAL A 600 -11.40 37.11 -0.07
C VAL A 600 -11.80 35.68 0.24
N THR A 601 -10.98 34.73 -0.17
CA THR A 601 -11.02 33.34 0.28
C THR A 601 -9.60 32.81 0.46
N THR A 602 -9.44 31.72 1.20
CA THR A 602 -8.14 31.09 1.46
C THR A 602 -7.96 29.85 0.59
N ILE A 603 -6.82 29.77 -0.08
CA ILE A 603 -6.39 28.63 -0.89
C ILE A 603 -5.32 27.87 -0.11
N PRO A 604 -5.52 26.61 0.28
CA PRO A 604 -4.45 25.82 0.89
C PRO A 604 -3.20 25.76 0.01
N ALA A 605 -2.04 25.56 0.61
CA ALA A 605 -0.80 25.38 -0.13
C ALA A 605 -0.60 23.92 -0.58
N GLY A 606 0.26 23.74 -1.58
CA GLY A 606 0.58 22.43 -2.17
C GLY A 606 -0.61 21.80 -2.88
N ASP A 607 -0.59 20.47 -3.01
CA ASP A 607 -1.64 19.71 -3.70
C ASP A 607 -3.03 19.87 -3.06
N ALA A 608 -3.09 20.18 -1.76
CA ALA A 608 -4.35 20.48 -1.07
C ALA A 608 -5.04 21.75 -1.59
N GLY A 609 -4.31 22.62 -2.30
CA GLY A 609 -4.80 23.82 -2.96
C GLY A 609 -5.32 23.59 -4.38
N VAL A 610 -5.09 22.40 -4.97
CA VAL A 610 -5.62 22.05 -6.30
C VAL A 610 -7.10 21.69 -6.16
N GLY A 611 -7.95 22.33 -6.95
CA GLY A 611 -9.39 22.15 -6.86
C GLY A 611 -10.20 23.39 -7.19
N THR A 612 -11.51 23.29 -7.01
CA THR A 612 -12.49 24.32 -7.35
C THR A 612 -12.88 25.16 -6.14
N TYR A 613 -12.91 26.47 -6.31
CA TYR A 613 -13.23 27.48 -5.31
C TYR A 613 -14.28 28.44 -5.86
N THR A 614 -15.08 29.01 -4.96
CA THR A 614 -16.05 30.06 -5.29
C THR A 614 -15.82 31.26 -4.38
N ILE A 615 -15.82 32.45 -4.97
CA ILE A 615 -15.69 33.72 -4.26
C ILE A 615 -16.83 34.64 -4.65
N THR A 616 -17.50 35.23 -3.65
CA THR A 616 -18.65 36.11 -3.85
C THR A 616 -18.36 37.49 -3.30
N PHE A 617 -18.29 38.49 -4.19
CA PHE A 617 -18.26 39.90 -3.86
C PHE A 617 -19.67 40.39 -3.52
N ASN A 618 -19.80 41.06 -2.37
CA ASN A 618 -21.05 41.69 -1.94
C ASN A 618 -20.85 43.21 -2.01
N ALA A 619 -21.55 43.87 -2.93
CA ALA A 619 -21.40 45.30 -3.13
C ALA A 619 -22.20 46.13 -2.13
N GLU A 620 -21.64 47.27 -1.72
CA GLU A 620 -22.34 48.33 -0.99
C GLU A 620 -23.14 49.24 -1.93
N ALA A 621 -22.76 49.28 -3.21
CA ALA A 621 -23.45 50.05 -4.26
C ALA A 621 -23.50 49.28 -5.59
N PRO A 622 -24.60 49.36 -6.35
CA PRO A 622 -24.73 48.71 -7.66
C PRO A 622 -23.60 49.08 -8.63
N ARG A 623 -23.20 48.11 -9.45
CA ARG A 623 -22.30 48.29 -10.61
C ARG A 623 -23.14 48.29 -11.87
N THR A 624 -23.28 49.45 -12.52
CA THR A 624 -24.09 49.59 -13.75
C THR A 624 -23.39 49.01 -15.00
N PHE A 625 -22.08 48.83 -14.94
CA PHE A 625 -21.23 48.14 -15.92
C PHE A 625 -19.89 47.80 -15.27
N GLY A 626 -19.12 46.89 -15.87
CA GLY A 626 -17.79 46.52 -15.39
C GLY A 626 -16.64 47.25 -16.09
N GLN A 627 -15.56 47.52 -15.33
CA GLN A 627 -14.33 48.15 -15.83
C GLN A 627 -13.06 47.40 -15.40
N VAL A 628 -12.95 47.02 -14.11
CA VAL A 628 -11.83 46.23 -13.57
C VAL A 628 -12.37 45.09 -12.71
N TYR A 629 -12.32 43.88 -13.27
CA TYR A 629 -12.78 42.64 -12.67
C TYR A 629 -11.61 41.65 -12.74
N VAL A 630 -10.99 41.41 -11.58
CA VAL A 630 -9.78 40.60 -11.47
C VAL A 630 -9.88 39.63 -10.30
N LEU A 631 -9.30 38.45 -10.48
CA LEU A 631 -9.05 37.46 -9.43
C LEU A 631 -7.53 37.42 -9.18
N ASP A 632 -7.08 37.84 -8.01
CA ASP A 632 -5.66 37.79 -7.62
C ASP A 632 -5.44 36.75 -6.53
N ILE A 633 -4.49 35.84 -6.71
CA ILE A 633 -4.01 34.95 -5.65
C ILE A 633 -2.64 35.45 -5.20
N GLU A 634 -2.60 36.05 -4.01
CA GLU A 634 -1.43 36.78 -3.51
C GLU A 634 -0.23 35.85 -3.32
N GLY A 635 0.93 36.19 -3.88
CA GLY A 635 2.18 35.40 -3.79
C GLY A 635 2.17 34.05 -4.54
N TYR A 636 1.04 33.68 -5.17
CA TYR A 636 0.86 32.35 -5.74
C TYR A 636 1.76 32.08 -6.95
N ALA A 637 2.03 33.09 -7.79
CA ALA A 637 2.91 32.93 -8.95
C ALA A 637 4.39 32.87 -8.55
N THR A 638 4.78 33.43 -7.40
CA THR A 638 6.13 33.23 -6.85
C THR A 638 6.32 31.81 -6.35
N ALA A 639 5.32 31.27 -5.65
CA ALA A 639 5.38 29.90 -5.11
C ALA A 639 5.22 28.83 -6.20
N TYR A 640 4.33 29.09 -7.17
CA TYR A 640 3.96 28.16 -8.24
C TYR A 640 4.03 28.87 -9.60
N PRO A 641 5.24 29.09 -10.13
CA PRO A 641 5.44 29.86 -11.37
C PRO A 641 4.79 29.21 -12.60
N ASN A 642 4.53 27.90 -12.54
CA ASN A 642 3.87 27.14 -13.60
C ASN A 642 2.43 26.79 -13.25
N ALA A 643 1.76 27.51 -12.36
CA ALA A 643 0.37 27.23 -12.04
C ALA A 643 -0.57 27.49 -13.23
N LEU A 644 -1.68 26.75 -13.28
CA LEU A 644 -2.82 27.03 -14.17
C LEU A 644 -4.07 27.23 -13.32
N VAL A 645 -4.67 28.42 -13.43
CA VAL A 645 -5.98 28.74 -12.85
C VAL A 645 -6.99 28.97 -13.96
N ARG A 646 -8.12 28.28 -13.89
CA ARG A 646 -9.23 28.34 -14.85
C ARG A 646 -10.47 28.96 -14.21
N ILE A 647 -11.24 29.72 -14.97
CA ILE A 647 -12.57 30.19 -14.54
C ILE A 647 -13.62 29.22 -15.08
N ASP A 648 -14.45 28.70 -14.18
CA ASP A 648 -15.48 27.71 -14.52
C ASP A 648 -16.87 28.34 -14.65
N ALA A 649 -17.18 29.35 -13.84
CA ALA A 649 -18.47 30.03 -13.89
C ALA A 649 -18.40 31.46 -13.33
N ILE A 650 -19.27 32.33 -13.84
CA ILE A 650 -19.47 33.70 -13.34
C ILE A 650 -20.96 33.93 -13.15
N LYS A 651 -21.36 34.56 -12.04
CA LYS A 651 -22.74 35.00 -11.82
C LYS A 651 -22.83 36.43 -11.32
N ALA A 652 -23.77 37.19 -11.88
CA ALA A 652 -24.19 38.50 -11.42
C ALA A 652 -25.60 38.39 -10.82
N ASP A 653 -25.76 38.72 -9.54
CA ASP A 653 -27.00 38.56 -8.77
C ASP A 653 -27.64 37.16 -8.91
N GLY A 654 -26.79 36.13 -8.90
CA GLY A 654 -27.19 34.73 -9.06
C GLY A 654 -27.56 34.30 -10.48
N LYS A 655 -27.51 35.20 -11.47
CA LYS A 655 -27.69 34.87 -12.89
C LYS A 655 -26.36 34.61 -13.56
N GLU A 656 -26.31 33.58 -14.40
CA GLU A 656 -25.12 33.26 -15.18
C GLU A 656 -24.73 34.40 -16.11
N VAL A 657 -23.45 34.73 -16.11
CA VAL A 657 -22.82 35.64 -17.06
C VAL A 657 -22.05 34.78 -18.06
N LYS A 658 -22.35 34.92 -19.35
CA LYS A 658 -21.65 34.22 -20.43
C LYS A 658 -20.29 34.87 -20.68
N PHE A 659 -19.25 34.08 -20.89
CA PHE A 659 -17.89 34.56 -21.13
C PHE A 659 -17.09 33.62 -22.02
N ASP A 660 -16.15 34.18 -22.78
CA ASP A 660 -15.11 33.46 -23.51
C ASP A 660 -13.79 33.52 -22.72
N ALA A 661 -13.47 32.43 -22.01
CA ALA A 661 -12.25 32.38 -21.19
C ALA A 661 -10.96 32.44 -22.02
N GLY A 662 -11.00 32.12 -23.32
CA GLY A 662 -9.86 32.28 -24.21
C GLY A 662 -9.39 33.72 -24.37
N LYS A 663 -10.24 34.70 -24.00
CA LYS A 663 -9.94 36.13 -24.04
C LYS A 663 -9.48 36.72 -22.70
N PHE A 664 -9.47 35.93 -21.62
CA PHE A 664 -8.90 36.37 -20.34
C PHE A 664 -7.37 36.38 -20.39
N PHE A 665 -6.76 37.01 -19.40
CA PHE A 665 -5.31 36.99 -19.17
C PHE A 665 -4.99 36.30 -17.84
N TYR A 666 -3.93 35.49 -17.82
CA TYR A 666 -3.59 34.59 -16.71
C TYR A 666 -2.11 34.72 -16.34
N GLY A 667 -1.77 34.72 -15.05
CA GLY A 667 -0.39 34.58 -14.57
C GLY A 667 0.13 35.79 -13.78
N ASN A 668 1.45 35.97 -13.72
CA ASN A 668 2.09 37.07 -12.99
C ASN A 668 2.06 38.38 -13.78
N ILE A 669 0.84 38.88 -14.07
CA ILE A 669 0.60 40.01 -14.98
C ILE A 669 1.32 41.29 -14.52
N GLU A 670 1.34 41.58 -13.23
CA GLU A 670 1.94 42.80 -12.68
C GLU A 670 3.42 42.64 -12.28
N GLY A 671 4.00 41.44 -12.44
CA GLY A 671 5.38 41.15 -12.03
C GLY A 671 5.62 41.14 -10.51
N GLY A 672 4.57 41.31 -9.69
CA GLY A 672 4.64 41.37 -8.22
C GLY A 672 4.61 40.01 -7.51
N GLY A 673 4.49 38.90 -8.24
CA GLY A 673 4.46 37.54 -7.68
C GLY A 673 3.07 36.99 -7.37
N ASN A 674 2.02 37.80 -7.58
CA ASN A 674 0.63 37.37 -7.50
C ASN A 674 0.24 36.64 -8.80
N TYR A 675 -0.58 35.60 -8.69
CA TYR A 675 -1.22 35.01 -9.87
C TYR A 675 -2.54 35.73 -10.12
N ARG A 676 -2.66 36.43 -11.25
CA ARG A 676 -3.88 37.12 -11.65
C ARG A 676 -4.63 36.32 -12.73
N VAL A 677 -5.94 36.24 -12.60
CA VAL A 677 -6.86 36.06 -13.73
C VAL A 677 -7.57 37.39 -13.97
N GLU A 678 -7.23 38.05 -15.07
CA GLU A 678 -7.84 39.31 -15.48
C GLU A 678 -9.05 39.02 -16.39
N LEU A 679 -10.24 39.21 -15.84
CA LEU A 679 -11.51 38.96 -16.54
C LEU A 679 -11.87 40.13 -17.46
N ALA A 680 -11.73 41.35 -16.93
CA ALA A 680 -11.84 42.60 -17.67
C ALA A 680 -11.02 43.67 -16.94
N ASN A 681 -10.19 44.43 -17.66
CA ASN A 681 -9.46 45.54 -17.05
C ASN A 681 -9.15 46.61 -18.08
N ILE A 682 -9.81 47.75 -17.97
CA ILE A 682 -9.59 48.90 -18.85
C ILE A 682 -8.25 49.60 -18.63
N TRP A 683 -7.42 49.16 -17.67
CA TRP A 683 -6.06 49.65 -17.44
C TRP A 683 -5.01 48.53 -17.42
N GLY A 684 -5.42 47.30 -17.73
CA GLY A 684 -4.58 46.10 -17.70
C GLY A 684 -4.22 45.59 -19.09
N CYS A 685 -3.99 44.29 -19.20
CA CYS A 685 -3.71 43.61 -20.46
C CYS A 685 -4.88 43.73 -21.46
N GLY A 686 -6.12 43.82 -20.96
CA GLY A 686 -7.33 44.01 -21.76
C GLY A 686 -7.56 45.43 -22.30
N HIS A 687 -6.72 46.41 -21.96
CA HIS A 687 -6.90 47.82 -22.33
C HIS A 687 -6.85 48.10 -23.84
N ASN A 688 -7.65 49.07 -24.29
CA ASN A 688 -7.58 49.66 -25.63
C ASN A 688 -6.65 50.89 -25.68
N ASP A 689 -5.61 50.85 -26.51
CA ASP A 689 -4.63 51.95 -26.61
C ASP A 689 -5.20 53.29 -27.11
N GLY A 690 -6.37 53.27 -27.77
CA GLY A 690 -7.00 54.46 -28.36
C GLY A 690 -7.93 55.22 -27.41
N TRP A 691 -8.50 54.57 -26.39
CA TRP A 691 -9.49 55.14 -25.47
C TRP A 691 -9.68 54.27 -24.22
N ASN A 692 -10.26 54.83 -23.16
CA ASN A 692 -10.35 54.19 -21.84
C ASN A 692 -11.40 53.06 -21.77
N GLY A 693 -11.17 51.96 -22.48
CA GLY A 693 -12.06 50.79 -22.57
C GLY A 693 -11.30 49.48 -22.76
N LEU A 694 -12.04 48.39 -22.94
CA LEU A 694 -11.53 47.08 -23.31
C LEU A 694 -11.32 47.03 -24.83
N LYS A 695 -10.21 46.42 -25.28
CA LYS A 695 -9.92 46.24 -26.71
C LYS A 695 -10.70 45.10 -27.36
N ASP A 696 -11.02 44.07 -26.57
CA ASP A 696 -11.78 42.91 -27.02
C ASP A 696 -12.43 42.27 -25.79
N THR A 697 -13.74 42.51 -25.60
CA THR A 697 -14.45 42.01 -24.43
C THR A 697 -14.69 40.50 -24.51
N PRO A 698 -14.45 39.74 -23.42
CA PRO A 698 -14.84 38.34 -23.30
C PRO A 698 -16.35 38.10 -23.18
N PHE A 699 -17.15 39.14 -22.94
CA PHE A 699 -18.53 39.02 -22.46
C PHE A 699 -19.60 39.34 -23.51
N GLN A 700 -19.22 39.39 -24.80
CA GLN A 700 -20.13 39.64 -25.91
C GLN A 700 -19.90 38.66 -27.06
N GLU A 701 -20.94 38.39 -27.85
CA GLU A 701 -20.83 37.54 -29.05
C GLU A 701 -19.81 38.11 -30.04
N GLY A 702 -18.73 37.37 -30.29
CA GLY A 702 -17.61 37.80 -31.13
C GLY A 702 -16.62 38.77 -30.46
N GLY A 703 -16.94 39.28 -29.27
CA GLY A 703 -16.19 40.30 -28.52
C GLY A 703 -16.29 41.70 -29.11
N GLY A 704 -15.17 42.44 -29.08
CA GLY A 704 -15.08 43.82 -29.57
C GLY A 704 -14.78 44.86 -28.48
N GLU A 705 -14.59 46.11 -28.91
CA GLU A 705 -14.20 47.19 -28.00
C GLU A 705 -15.41 47.72 -27.20
N THR A 706 -15.23 48.04 -25.92
CA THR A 706 -16.27 48.65 -25.07
C THR A 706 -15.70 49.47 -23.91
N THR A 707 -16.32 50.60 -23.55
CA THR A 707 -16.03 51.34 -22.29
C THR A 707 -16.84 50.86 -21.11
N GLU A 708 -18.01 50.28 -21.38
CA GLU A 708 -19.02 49.97 -20.37
C GLU A 708 -19.49 48.54 -20.60
N GLU A 709 -18.83 47.58 -19.96
CA GLU A 709 -19.23 46.17 -20.10
C GLU A 709 -20.47 45.88 -19.26
N THR A 710 -21.64 46.04 -19.86
CA THR A 710 -22.94 45.85 -19.20
C THR A 710 -23.25 44.39 -18.84
N ALA A 711 -22.59 43.41 -19.46
CA ALA A 711 -22.75 42.00 -19.07
C ALA A 711 -22.22 41.72 -17.65
N LEU A 712 -21.32 42.58 -17.15
CA LEU A 712 -20.76 42.52 -15.80
C LEU A 712 -21.53 43.37 -14.77
N ALA A 713 -22.64 44.00 -15.17
CA ALA A 713 -23.46 44.80 -14.26
C ALA A 713 -24.15 43.92 -13.20
N PHE A 714 -24.22 44.41 -11.96
CA PHE A 714 -24.91 43.73 -10.86
C PHE A 714 -25.34 44.71 -9.76
N GLU A 715 -26.38 44.37 -9.01
CA GLU A 715 -26.97 45.19 -7.95
C GLU A 715 -26.38 44.88 -6.58
N SER A 716 -26.10 43.60 -6.29
CA SER A 716 -25.74 43.14 -4.94
C SER A 716 -24.58 42.17 -4.92
N THR A 717 -24.58 41.14 -5.77
CA THR A 717 -23.54 40.09 -5.71
C THR A 717 -22.89 39.81 -7.05
N PHE A 718 -21.58 39.57 -7.01
CA PHE A 718 -20.82 39.06 -8.14
C PHE A 718 -20.00 37.85 -7.69
N GLU A 719 -20.23 36.71 -8.32
CA GLU A 719 -19.65 35.42 -7.94
C GLU A 719 -18.77 34.89 -9.06
N VAL A 720 -17.58 34.41 -8.70
CA VAL A 720 -16.65 33.72 -9.61
C VAL A 720 -16.34 32.36 -9.04
N THR A 721 -16.54 31.31 -9.82
CA THR A 721 -16.05 29.96 -9.55
C THR A 721 -14.83 29.70 -10.41
N PHE A 722 -13.72 29.30 -9.80
CA PHE A 722 -12.46 29.03 -10.45
C PHE A 722 -11.84 27.73 -9.95
N THR A 723 -11.05 27.08 -10.80
CA THR A 723 -10.30 25.87 -10.48
C THR A 723 -8.82 26.15 -10.61
N ILE A 724 -8.07 25.86 -9.55
CA ILE A 724 -6.62 25.67 -9.63
C ILE A 724 -6.41 24.28 -10.21
N VAL A 725 -6.00 24.22 -11.47
CA VAL A 725 -5.90 22.99 -12.26
C VAL A 725 -4.59 22.26 -11.96
N SER A 726 -3.50 23.03 -11.83
CA SER A 726 -2.17 22.52 -11.53
C SER A 726 -1.32 23.62 -10.91
N ILE A 727 -0.35 23.22 -10.10
CA ILE A 727 0.68 24.10 -9.51
C ILE A 727 2.07 23.89 -10.15
N SER A 728 2.22 22.84 -10.95
CA SER A 728 3.52 22.40 -11.50
C SER A 728 3.61 22.51 -13.03
N SER A 729 2.48 22.63 -13.71
CA SER A 729 2.41 22.78 -15.17
C SER A 729 1.26 23.70 -15.57
N ASN A 730 1.53 24.65 -16.46
CA ASN A 730 0.55 25.63 -16.92
C ASN A 730 -0.26 25.12 -18.13
N GLY A 731 -0.02 23.89 -18.58
CA GLY A 731 -0.66 23.31 -19.77
C GLY A 731 -0.09 23.80 -21.11
N ALA A 732 0.89 24.71 -21.11
CA ALA A 732 1.59 25.05 -22.34
C ALA A 732 2.59 23.95 -22.74
N GLY A 733 2.69 23.66 -24.03
CA GLY A 733 3.59 22.62 -24.52
C GLY A 733 3.13 21.98 -25.83
N VAL A 734 3.89 20.99 -26.27
CA VAL A 734 3.63 20.24 -27.50
C VAL A 734 2.75 19.03 -27.20
N TYR A 735 1.64 18.93 -27.91
CA TYR A 735 0.67 17.85 -27.81
C TYR A 735 0.67 17.00 -29.07
N THR A 736 0.37 15.71 -28.90
CA THR A 736 0.40 14.71 -29.97
C THR A 736 -0.98 14.08 -30.15
N PRO A 737 -1.68 14.31 -31.28
CA PRO A 737 -2.89 13.59 -31.62
C PRO A 737 -2.58 12.23 -32.25
N ASN A 738 -3.02 11.16 -31.61
CA ASN A 738 -2.92 9.80 -32.11
C ASN A 738 -4.24 9.37 -32.73
N LEU A 739 -4.21 8.90 -33.98
CA LEU A 739 -5.33 8.21 -34.60
C LEU A 739 -5.37 6.77 -34.10
N VAL A 740 -6.41 6.45 -33.34
CA VAL A 740 -6.66 5.09 -32.87
C VAL A 740 -7.83 4.52 -33.64
N THR A 741 -7.62 3.36 -34.26
CA THR A 741 -8.71 2.54 -34.81
C THR A 741 -8.52 1.07 -34.41
N VAL A 742 -9.59 0.43 -33.93
CA VAL A 742 -9.57 -0.94 -33.41
C VAL A 742 -10.57 -1.77 -34.20
N ASN A 743 -10.09 -2.85 -34.83
CA ASN A 743 -10.97 -3.77 -35.56
C ASN A 743 -11.70 -4.73 -34.58
N PRO A 744 -12.71 -5.50 -35.03
CA PRO A 744 -13.45 -6.44 -34.17
C PRO A 744 -12.61 -7.60 -33.61
N SER A 745 -11.40 -7.80 -34.13
CA SER A 745 -10.42 -8.79 -33.64
C SER A 745 -9.37 -8.17 -32.71
N TRP A 746 -9.62 -6.95 -32.19
CA TRP A 746 -8.74 -6.22 -31.28
C TRP A 746 -7.35 -5.84 -31.84
N THR A 747 -7.20 -5.84 -33.16
CA THR A 747 -5.99 -5.30 -33.80
C THR A 747 -6.08 -3.77 -33.82
N SER A 748 -5.01 -3.09 -33.40
CA SER A 748 -4.90 -1.63 -33.35
C SER A 748 -3.45 -1.18 -33.20
N ASP A 749 -3.15 0.06 -33.61
CA ASP A 749 -1.96 0.81 -33.23
C ASP A 749 -2.42 2.04 -32.42
N TRP A 750 -2.13 2.03 -31.12
CA TRP A 750 -2.60 3.06 -30.18
C TRP A 750 -1.74 4.34 -30.20
N GLY A 751 -0.58 4.32 -30.87
CA GLY A 751 0.37 5.43 -30.93
C GLY A 751 0.55 6.02 -32.33
N PHE A 752 -0.31 5.66 -33.28
CA PHE A 752 -0.15 6.11 -34.66
C PHE A 752 -0.53 7.58 -34.84
N ASN A 753 0.41 8.42 -35.26
CA ASN A 753 0.20 9.87 -35.41
C ASN A 753 0.86 10.46 -36.66
N GLN A 754 1.65 9.68 -37.42
CA GLN A 754 2.43 10.18 -38.56
C GLN A 754 3.36 11.38 -38.22
N GLY A 755 3.80 11.49 -36.96
CA GLY A 755 4.60 12.63 -36.47
C GLY A 755 3.81 13.94 -36.31
N ALA A 756 2.47 13.88 -36.32
CA ALA A 756 1.62 15.02 -36.08
C ALA A 756 1.77 15.56 -34.65
N THR A 757 1.87 16.88 -34.52
CA THR A 757 1.89 17.61 -33.25
C THR A 757 1.26 18.98 -33.41
N PHE A 758 0.64 19.51 -32.35
CA PHE A 758 0.31 20.94 -32.21
C PHE A 758 0.92 21.49 -30.92
N GLU A 759 1.03 22.81 -30.81
CA GLU A 759 1.53 23.47 -29.61
C GLU A 759 0.42 24.31 -28.97
N VAL A 760 0.27 24.17 -27.65
CA VAL A 760 -0.41 25.17 -26.82
C VAL A 760 0.65 26.16 -26.36
N LYS A 761 0.64 27.34 -26.93
CA LYS A 761 1.54 28.43 -26.55
C LYS A 761 0.93 29.22 -25.39
N TYR A 762 1.79 29.66 -24.48
CA TYR A 762 1.44 30.65 -23.47
C TYR A 762 2.25 31.92 -23.73
N GLU A 763 1.60 32.90 -24.33
CA GLU A 763 2.22 34.15 -24.78
C GLU A 763 1.33 35.34 -24.36
N ASN A 764 1.95 36.42 -23.91
CA ASN A 764 1.24 37.62 -23.46
C ASN A 764 0.09 37.32 -22.47
N PHE A 765 0.33 36.37 -21.56
CA PHE A 765 -0.62 35.92 -20.54
C PHE A 765 -1.87 35.21 -21.08
N GLN A 766 -1.85 34.72 -22.33
CA GLN A 766 -2.97 33.98 -22.94
C GLN A 766 -2.51 32.65 -23.52
N TYR A 767 -3.44 31.70 -23.65
CA TYR A 767 -3.20 30.40 -24.26
C TYR A 767 -3.66 30.38 -25.71
N ILE A 768 -2.79 29.95 -26.63
CA ILE A 768 -3.02 29.99 -28.07
C ILE A 768 -2.72 28.62 -28.66
N LEU A 769 -3.61 28.12 -29.53
CA LEU A 769 -3.36 26.94 -30.34
C LEU A 769 -2.52 27.32 -31.57
N ASP A 770 -1.37 26.68 -31.75
CA ASP A 770 -0.55 26.77 -32.96
C ASP A 770 -0.57 25.45 -33.73
N ALA A 771 -0.67 25.54 -35.07
CA ALA A 771 -0.84 24.41 -35.99
C ALA A 771 -1.98 23.42 -35.64
N PRO A 772 -3.25 23.88 -35.50
CA PRO A 772 -4.33 23.02 -35.01
C PRO A 772 -4.99 22.11 -36.06
N GLN A 773 -4.54 22.12 -37.32
CA GLN A 773 -5.14 21.38 -38.43
C GLN A 773 -4.32 20.14 -38.76
N PHE A 774 -5.01 19.02 -38.95
CA PHE A 774 -4.38 17.72 -39.13
C PHE A 774 -4.92 16.95 -40.33
N ASP A 775 -4.04 16.14 -40.90
CA ASP A 775 -4.31 15.22 -42.00
C ASP A 775 -3.47 13.96 -41.77
N ILE A 776 -4.07 12.96 -41.12
CA ILE A 776 -3.36 11.73 -40.70
C ILE A 776 -3.85 10.57 -41.56
N LYS A 777 -2.92 9.93 -42.29
CA LYS A 777 -3.19 8.75 -43.11
C LYS A 777 -2.58 7.49 -42.51
N TYR A 778 -3.42 6.57 -42.09
CA TYR A 778 -3.06 5.25 -41.57
C TYR A 778 -3.24 4.17 -42.64
N GLU A 779 -2.19 3.38 -42.91
CA GLU A 779 -2.21 2.32 -43.92
C GLU A 779 -2.21 0.93 -43.25
N ALA A 780 -3.25 0.14 -43.50
CA ALA A 780 -3.41 -1.20 -42.95
C ALA A 780 -4.45 -2.02 -43.73
N THR A 781 -4.40 -3.36 -43.59
CA THR A 781 -5.27 -4.29 -44.34
C THR A 781 -6.32 -5.02 -43.51
N ASP A 782 -6.19 -5.01 -42.18
CA ASP A 782 -6.99 -5.88 -41.29
C ASP A 782 -8.31 -5.26 -40.83
N TYR A 783 -8.80 -4.22 -41.51
CA TYR A 783 -9.94 -3.40 -41.07
C TYR A 783 -11.18 -3.51 -41.96
N ALA A 784 -11.20 -4.45 -42.92
CA ALA A 784 -12.31 -4.61 -43.86
C ALA A 784 -13.66 -4.96 -43.17
N ALA A 785 -13.62 -5.47 -41.94
CA ALA A 785 -14.81 -5.79 -41.16
C ALA A 785 -15.46 -4.58 -40.47
N GLY A 786 -14.83 -3.41 -40.51
CA GLY A 786 -15.24 -2.23 -39.74
C GLY A 786 -14.35 -1.99 -38.52
N SER A 787 -14.79 -1.09 -37.65
CA SER A 787 -14.13 -0.80 -36.38
C SER A 787 -15.09 -0.88 -35.20
N ILE A 788 -14.58 -1.27 -34.04
CA ILE A 788 -15.29 -1.16 -32.75
C ILE A 788 -14.96 0.16 -32.04
N MET A 789 -13.81 0.75 -32.36
CA MET A 789 -13.35 2.04 -31.86
C MET A 789 -12.59 2.75 -32.98
N THR A 790 -12.87 4.03 -33.21
CA THR A 790 -12.11 4.96 -34.05
C THR A 790 -12.22 6.35 -33.45
N PHE A 791 -11.09 6.96 -33.09
CA PHE A 791 -11.03 8.31 -32.53
C PHE A 791 -9.63 8.90 -32.64
N ILE A 792 -9.54 10.22 -32.46
CA ILE A 792 -8.28 10.90 -32.19
C ILE A 792 -8.11 11.00 -30.67
N GLU A 793 -6.97 10.61 -30.13
CA GLU A 793 -6.64 10.74 -28.70
C GLU A 793 -5.43 11.67 -28.51
N VAL A 794 -5.56 12.65 -27.61
CA VAL A 794 -4.46 13.51 -27.16
C VAL A 794 -4.29 13.32 -25.65
N ALA A 795 -3.12 12.87 -25.24
CA ALA A 795 -2.79 12.73 -23.82
C ALA A 795 -2.76 14.09 -23.12
N ASP A 796 -3.19 14.12 -21.86
CA ASP A 796 -3.12 15.24 -20.91
C ASP A 796 -3.87 16.54 -21.25
N LEU A 797 -4.27 16.75 -22.52
CA LEU A 797 -4.93 17.97 -22.96
C LEU A 797 -6.21 18.26 -22.17
N TYR A 798 -7.05 17.24 -21.96
CA TYR A 798 -8.32 17.41 -21.24
C TYR A 798 -8.09 17.69 -19.75
N GLY A 799 -7.00 17.18 -19.16
CA GLY A 799 -6.61 17.48 -17.79
C GLY A 799 -6.39 18.97 -17.53
N PHE A 800 -5.79 19.67 -18.51
CA PHE A 800 -5.56 21.12 -18.42
C PHE A 800 -6.74 21.94 -18.96
N PHE A 801 -7.26 21.54 -20.12
CA PHE A 801 -8.20 22.30 -20.93
C PHE A 801 -9.47 21.48 -21.20
N PRO A 802 -10.36 21.31 -20.20
CA PRO A 802 -11.55 20.50 -20.39
C PRO A 802 -12.61 21.11 -21.32
N GLY A 803 -12.42 22.39 -21.69
CA GLY A 803 -13.22 23.05 -22.71
C GLY A 803 -12.67 22.89 -24.12
N ALA A 804 -11.62 22.09 -24.33
CA ALA A 804 -11.05 21.89 -25.64
C ALA A 804 -12.06 21.26 -26.61
N HIS A 805 -12.05 21.73 -27.85
CA HIS A 805 -12.97 21.29 -28.89
C HIS A 805 -12.26 21.14 -30.23
N ALA A 806 -12.56 20.04 -30.93
CA ALA A 806 -12.15 19.80 -32.30
C ALA A 806 -13.33 19.34 -33.16
N THR A 807 -13.20 19.47 -34.47
CA THR A 807 -14.15 18.92 -35.44
C THR A 807 -13.47 17.94 -36.37
N LEU A 808 -14.23 16.93 -36.81
CA LEU A 808 -13.86 16.15 -37.99
C LEU A 808 -14.16 16.98 -39.24
N ASP A 809 -13.16 17.19 -40.07
CA ASP A 809 -13.28 17.94 -41.32
C ASP A 809 -13.64 17.02 -42.48
N ASN A 810 -12.88 15.93 -42.65
CA ASN A 810 -13.13 14.91 -43.67
C ASN A 810 -12.62 13.53 -43.21
N LEU A 811 -13.21 12.46 -43.75
CA LEU A 811 -12.73 11.08 -43.61
C LEU A 811 -12.64 10.45 -45.00
N TYR A 812 -11.54 9.78 -45.30
CA TYR A 812 -11.39 8.97 -46.51
C TYR A 812 -11.05 7.53 -46.14
N LEU A 813 -11.76 6.58 -46.75
CA LEU A 813 -11.48 5.14 -46.65
C LEU A 813 -11.10 4.63 -48.03
N ASP A 814 -9.92 4.01 -48.15
CA ASP A 814 -9.36 3.53 -49.41
C ASP A 814 -9.33 4.62 -50.52
N GLY A 815 -9.06 5.87 -50.11
CA GLY A 815 -9.01 7.03 -51.01
C GLY A 815 -10.37 7.59 -51.42
N THR A 816 -11.48 7.07 -50.89
CA THR A 816 -12.84 7.57 -51.14
C THR A 816 -13.36 8.34 -49.95
N GLU A 817 -13.85 9.56 -50.17
CA GLU A 817 -14.43 10.39 -49.12
C GLU A 817 -15.73 9.76 -48.57
N VAL A 818 -15.86 9.79 -47.24
CA VAL A 818 -17.00 9.26 -46.50
C VAL A 818 -17.85 10.41 -45.97
N THR A 819 -19.16 10.36 -46.24
CA THR A 819 -20.13 11.30 -45.68
C THR A 819 -20.48 10.92 -44.24
N PHE A 820 -20.60 11.91 -43.35
CA PHE A 820 -20.90 11.69 -41.95
C PHE A 820 -21.86 12.76 -41.38
N ASP A 821 -22.50 12.41 -40.27
CA ASP A 821 -23.31 13.33 -39.46
C ASP A 821 -22.41 14.01 -38.42
N ALA A 822 -21.96 15.23 -38.71
CA ALA A 822 -21.05 15.99 -37.85
C ALA A 822 -21.57 16.18 -36.41
N THR A 823 -22.88 16.16 -36.19
CA THR A 823 -23.48 16.30 -34.85
C THR A 823 -23.27 15.08 -33.94
N LYS A 824 -22.76 13.97 -34.51
CA LYS A 824 -22.46 12.71 -33.82
C LYS A 824 -20.96 12.41 -33.74
N VAL A 825 -20.12 13.36 -34.14
CA VAL A 825 -18.70 13.36 -33.80
C VAL A 825 -18.58 14.13 -32.49
N LEU A 826 -18.11 13.47 -31.43
CA LEU A 826 -18.22 13.98 -30.07
C LEU A 826 -16.85 14.17 -29.44
N ASP A 827 -16.66 15.27 -28.72
CA ASP A 827 -15.56 15.39 -27.75
C ASP A 827 -15.86 14.45 -26.58
N ALA A 828 -15.05 13.40 -26.42
CA ALA A 828 -15.09 12.51 -25.28
C ALA A 828 -13.90 12.79 -24.38
N ASN A 829 -14.25 13.33 -23.23
CA ASN A 829 -13.38 14.09 -22.38
C ASN A 829 -13.09 13.25 -21.12
N GLU A 830 -12.11 12.35 -21.23
CA GLU A 830 -11.78 11.32 -20.21
C GLU A 830 -10.47 11.70 -19.50
N SER A 831 -10.55 12.40 -18.38
CA SER A 831 -9.35 12.91 -17.67
C SER A 831 -8.30 11.83 -17.45
N PRO A 832 -7.05 12.03 -17.92
CA PRO A 832 -6.48 13.30 -18.42
C PRO A 832 -6.54 13.50 -19.95
N LYS A 833 -7.11 12.55 -20.70
CA LYS A 833 -7.09 12.46 -22.17
C LYS A 833 -8.26 13.19 -22.85
N TYR A 834 -7.94 13.92 -23.91
CA TYR A 834 -8.95 14.43 -24.85
C TYR A 834 -9.17 13.42 -25.96
N ARG A 835 -10.43 13.19 -26.38
CA ARG A 835 -10.74 12.42 -27.58
C ARG A 835 -11.74 13.13 -28.50
N LEU A 836 -11.47 13.08 -29.80
CA LEU A 836 -12.46 13.33 -30.84
C LEU A 836 -13.01 11.97 -31.30
N GLU A 837 -14.18 11.58 -30.79
CA GLU A 837 -14.78 10.28 -31.08
C GLU A 837 -15.56 10.27 -32.40
N LEU A 838 -15.13 9.40 -33.31
CA LEU A 838 -15.87 9.03 -34.51
C LEU A 838 -16.79 7.83 -34.22
N TRP A 839 -16.26 6.84 -33.52
CA TRP A 839 -17.00 5.71 -32.95
C TRP A 839 -16.24 5.11 -31.76
N ASN A 840 -16.92 4.76 -30.69
CA ASN A 840 -16.36 4.02 -29.57
C ASN A 840 -17.49 3.25 -28.91
N CYS A 841 -17.49 1.92 -29.06
CA CYS A 841 -18.53 1.09 -28.47
C CYS A 841 -18.56 1.10 -26.93
N TYR A 842 -17.53 1.67 -26.29
CA TYR A 842 -17.42 1.88 -24.85
C TYR A 842 -17.45 3.37 -24.44
N GLY A 843 -17.58 4.29 -25.41
CA GLY A 843 -17.41 5.74 -25.22
C GLY A 843 -18.69 6.56 -25.39
N ALA A 844 -18.52 7.87 -25.57
CA ALA A 844 -19.61 8.84 -25.69
C ALA A 844 -20.50 8.55 -26.92
N THR A 845 -19.90 8.10 -28.01
CA THR A 845 -20.61 7.77 -29.25
C THR A 845 -21.46 6.50 -29.17
N LYS A 846 -21.26 5.61 -28.18
CA LYS A 846 -22.16 4.45 -27.96
C LYS A 846 -23.59 4.89 -27.64
N THR A 847 -23.74 5.96 -26.85
CA THR A 847 -25.03 6.53 -26.47
C THR A 847 -25.45 7.68 -27.38
N GLY A 848 -24.49 8.52 -27.82
CA GLY A 848 -24.73 9.63 -28.74
C GLY A 848 -25.03 9.20 -30.19
N GLY A 849 -24.77 7.95 -30.53
CA GLY A 849 -24.88 7.41 -31.88
C GLY A 849 -23.61 7.61 -32.71
N CYS A 850 -23.49 6.88 -33.81
CA CYS A 850 -22.35 6.99 -34.71
C CYS A 850 -22.64 7.96 -35.87
N ALA A 851 -21.63 8.75 -36.24
CA ALA A 851 -21.70 9.66 -37.38
C ALA A 851 -21.76 8.95 -38.75
N PHE A 852 -21.40 7.67 -38.82
CA PHE A 852 -21.17 6.95 -40.08
C PHE A 852 -22.20 5.85 -40.39
N GLY A 853 -23.01 5.43 -39.42
CA GLY A 853 -23.94 4.31 -39.63
C GLY A 853 -24.61 3.82 -38.35
N THR A 854 -25.20 2.63 -38.42
CA THR A 854 -25.81 1.94 -37.26
C THR A 854 -24.93 0.74 -36.90
N PRO A 855 -24.54 0.58 -35.62
CA PRO A 855 -23.65 -0.51 -35.22
C PRO A 855 -24.32 -1.89 -35.38
N ASP A 856 -23.57 -2.85 -35.92
CA ASP A 856 -23.90 -4.27 -35.93
C ASP A 856 -23.18 -4.93 -34.74
N GLY A 857 -23.91 -5.11 -33.64
CA GLY A 857 -23.29 -5.36 -32.33
C GLY A 857 -22.52 -4.13 -31.84
N ASP A 858 -21.20 -4.25 -31.76
CA ASP A 858 -20.29 -3.16 -31.40
C ASP A 858 -19.53 -2.58 -32.60
N VAL A 859 -19.74 -3.14 -33.81
CA VAL A 859 -18.96 -2.81 -35.00
C VAL A 859 -19.69 -1.81 -35.89
N ILE A 860 -19.01 -0.76 -36.33
CA ILE A 860 -19.45 0.10 -37.43
C ILE A 860 -18.75 -0.37 -38.71
N LYS A 861 -19.52 -0.99 -39.60
CA LYS A 861 -19.03 -1.54 -40.87
C LYS A 861 -18.62 -0.44 -41.84
N GLU A 862 -19.26 0.71 -41.74
CA GLU A 862 -19.03 1.90 -42.56
C GLU A 862 -17.66 2.55 -42.29
N LEU A 863 -16.98 2.18 -41.20
CA LEU A 863 -15.60 2.57 -40.91
C LEU A 863 -14.57 1.54 -41.41
N GLY A 864 -14.99 0.52 -42.17
CA GLY A 864 -14.11 -0.52 -42.69
C GLY A 864 -13.31 -0.07 -43.91
N PHE A 865 -12.03 -0.48 -43.96
CA PHE A 865 -11.12 -0.17 -45.08
C PHE A 865 -10.16 -1.35 -45.35
N SER A 866 -9.66 -1.43 -46.58
CA SER A 866 -8.79 -2.53 -47.05
C SER A 866 -7.34 -2.12 -47.25
N SER A 867 -7.06 -0.82 -47.32
CA SER A 867 -5.74 -0.25 -47.60
C SER A 867 -5.38 0.93 -46.70
N SER A 868 -6.29 1.90 -46.51
CA SER A 868 -5.99 3.07 -45.68
C SER A 868 -7.21 3.81 -45.15
N MET A 869 -7.04 4.47 -44.00
CA MET A 869 -7.92 5.47 -43.43
C MET A 869 -7.19 6.81 -43.34
N GLU A 870 -7.75 7.87 -43.91
CA GLU A 870 -7.23 9.25 -43.84
C GLU A 870 -8.24 10.13 -43.09
N VAL A 871 -7.81 10.72 -41.98
CA VAL A 871 -8.67 11.50 -41.08
C VAL A 871 -8.15 12.94 -41.03
N LYS A 872 -9.01 13.89 -41.40
CA LYS A 872 -8.72 15.33 -41.33
C LYS A 872 -9.56 15.96 -40.25
N PHE A 873 -8.93 16.70 -39.35
CA PHE A 873 -9.60 17.30 -38.20
C PHE A 873 -8.89 18.58 -37.75
N THR A 874 -9.64 19.46 -37.09
CA THR A 874 -9.15 20.77 -36.65
C THR A 874 -9.53 21.02 -35.19
N PHE A 875 -8.55 21.40 -34.37
CA PHE A 875 -8.79 21.96 -33.03
C PHE A 875 -9.17 23.44 -33.14
N HIS A 876 -10.27 23.85 -32.49
CA HIS A 876 -10.78 25.22 -32.60
C HIS A 876 -10.48 26.07 -31.37
N ASN A 877 -10.56 25.48 -30.19
CA ASN A 877 -10.44 26.20 -28.92
C ASN A 877 -9.96 25.27 -27.80
N LEU A 878 -9.35 25.88 -26.77
CA LEU A 878 -8.95 25.23 -25.52
C LEU A 878 -9.97 25.43 -24.41
N PHE A 879 -10.75 26.50 -24.51
CA PHE A 879 -11.78 26.87 -23.54
C PHE A 879 -13.15 26.76 -24.18
N ALA A 880 -14.15 26.43 -23.37
CA ALA A 880 -15.52 26.29 -23.84
C ALA A 880 -16.01 27.60 -24.46
N VAL A 881 -16.53 27.52 -25.67
CA VAL A 881 -17.15 28.66 -26.35
C VAL A 881 -18.58 28.83 -25.82
N PRO A 882 -18.94 30.00 -25.26
CA PRO A 882 -20.28 30.23 -24.75
C PRO A 882 -21.33 30.22 -25.88
N GLN A 883 -22.49 29.62 -25.62
CA GLN A 883 -23.67 29.75 -26.49
C GLN A 883 -24.41 31.03 -26.12
N TRP A 884 -24.31 32.09 -26.92
CA TRP A 884 -24.83 33.44 -26.66
C TRP A 884 -26.35 33.58 -26.60
#